data_AF-A0A916XEV3-F1
#
_entry.id   AF-A0A916XEV3-F1
#
_cell.length_a   1.000
_cell.length_b   1.000
_cell.length_c   1.000
_cell.angle_alpha   90.00
_cell.angle_beta   90.00
_cell.angle_gamma   90.00
#
_symmetry.space_group_name_H-M   'P 1'
#
loop_
_entity.id
_entity.type
_entity.pdbx_description
1 polymer ?
#
loop_
_entity_poly.entity_id
_entity_poly.type
_entity_poly.pdbx_seq_one_letter_code
_entity_poly.pdbx_strand_id
1 'polypeptide(L)'
;MSISDPAQLLQRVPELEALIDDPRIRKAIESGDPFKVYRALVWAKWLRRLPQHRDTVELLVGHRRLFAKPLKRSPSLGTVNSVGFSFVGEVESDTDGSHIALHALVVLFAVPVVPLGAYLVRSTGERQWSIFARVPMGLFGWLYSRGLAAGLLTTLLAGAVGSYHKSQTQDIMVLNGLPVALQVELDGKKQTIPPEGRTTINVAAGLVKGSATAGQLGAVDSFDQDVKSQSGYVIWNIAGASPLMRENVTYYKTRPDKPPADAPPNIYCGQRYIEMPHADFAFEQPAEKVSMSKHDNLVSRSHIDIIHQGNRSALDLCTVYLFSVGQPGKTAPLYEAQAVLSGWDSAKTSAAVRMASEGAVFEGVRIAERAIAAKPDDIDLHRVYQAARENAGQYDAMLREYAAQAKQQPASAKAQYLYAVMLKGTQGLDAMESVAQKFGNEPHVLRTLTWRRTVAGNYAGAMQSYLRLKQVSPDIAADVIDNQVQALVAQGRLREALDVLAESFRAKNARNKARDAGDFALIARMAGGDPLSLVTELPDSPEFAKDVDMVRVRAGLEPKQAAAENSRAVNLAMALRNNPGQALKLAHTMKRGEFFSLQEEQLALLYCEAARMQDKAIQTQLAVSFGMTSRDLEFLSRYVRGEPVPLASISLDLPVQAAAMFVRSRNTALPWVERETLRRSAARTDLFHSVISSALQQWPA
;
A
#
# COMPACT_ATOMS: atom_id res chain seq x y z
N MET A 1 -51.56 -56.57 43.80
CA MET A 1 -50.28 -55.89 44.11
C MET A 1 -50.62 -54.56 44.76
N SER A 2 -50.10 -54.27 45.95
CA SER A 2 -50.34 -52.98 46.61
C SER A 2 -49.59 -51.87 45.84
N ILE A 3 -50.26 -50.77 45.53
CA ILE A 3 -49.66 -49.62 44.85
C ILE A 3 -49.08 -48.68 45.88
N SER A 4 -47.85 -48.24 45.66
CA SER A 4 -47.22 -47.22 46.51
C SER A 4 -47.90 -45.88 46.23
N ASP A 5 -48.51 -45.26 47.24
CA ASP A 5 -49.11 -43.94 47.14
C ASP A 5 -48.57 -43.02 48.25
N PRO A 6 -47.32 -42.55 48.11
CA PRO A 6 -46.64 -41.82 49.17
C PRO A 6 -47.26 -40.43 49.44
N ALA A 7 -48.13 -39.94 48.56
CA ALA A 7 -48.85 -38.68 48.74
C ALA A 7 -50.32 -38.86 49.19
N GLN A 8 -50.74 -40.10 49.44
CA GLN A 8 -52.11 -40.46 49.82
C GLN A 8 -53.17 -39.90 48.85
N LEU A 9 -52.82 -39.85 47.56
CA LEU A 9 -53.68 -39.36 46.49
C LEU A 9 -54.91 -40.24 46.26
N LEU A 10 -54.79 -41.56 46.37
CA LEU A 10 -55.91 -42.50 46.24
C LEU A 10 -56.89 -42.36 47.42
N GLN A 11 -56.39 -42.02 48.61
CA GLN A 11 -57.25 -41.71 49.75
C GLN A 11 -57.97 -40.36 49.55
N ARG A 12 -57.27 -39.37 48.99
CA ARG A 12 -57.82 -38.02 48.76
C ARG A 12 -58.78 -37.95 47.57
N VAL A 13 -58.54 -38.79 46.57
CA VAL A 13 -59.27 -38.83 45.29
C VAL A 13 -59.50 -40.29 44.91
N PRO A 14 -60.49 -40.97 45.53
CA PRO A 14 -60.74 -42.39 45.31
C PRO A 14 -61.02 -42.76 43.86
N GLU A 15 -61.53 -41.82 43.06
CA GLU A 15 -61.83 -42.01 41.64
C GLU A 15 -60.58 -42.31 40.79
N LEU A 16 -59.37 -42.02 41.31
CA LEU A 16 -58.12 -42.40 40.67
C LEU A 16 -57.89 -43.92 40.67
N GLU A 17 -58.53 -44.67 41.57
CA GLU A 17 -58.36 -46.12 41.67
C GLU A 17 -58.81 -46.83 40.40
N ALA A 18 -59.89 -46.34 39.78
CA ALA A 18 -60.39 -46.84 38.49
C ALA A 18 -59.45 -46.55 37.30
N LEU A 19 -58.44 -45.69 37.47
CA LEU A 19 -57.53 -45.25 36.39
C LEU A 19 -56.12 -45.84 36.51
N ILE A 20 -55.89 -46.67 37.54
CA ILE A 20 -54.60 -47.27 37.87
C ILE A 20 -54.06 -48.19 36.78
N ASP A 21 -54.95 -48.78 35.96
CA ASP A 21 -54.52 -49.68 34.89
C ASP A 21 -53.74 -48.96 33.78
N ASP A 22 -53.81 -47.62 33.67
CA ASP A 22 -52.90 -46.87 32.79
C ASP A 22 -51.50 -46.77 33.42
N PRO A 23 -50.45 -47.29 32.76
CA PRO A 23 -49.11 -47.32 33.33
C PRO A 23 -48.52 -45.93 33.64
N ARG A 24 -48.95 -44.88 32.92
CA ARG A 24 -48.45 -43.51 33.15
C ARG A 24 -49.14 -42.88 34.35
N ILE A 25 -50.44 -43.10 34.53
CA ILE A 25 -51.19 -42.64 35.70
C ILE A 25 -50.67 -43.36 36.95
N ARG A 26 -50.53 -44.69 36.90
CA ARG A 26 -49.95 -45.49 37.98
C ARG A 26 -48.56 -45.00 38.38
N LYS A 27 -47.64 -44.87 37.41
CA LYS A 27 -46.27 -44.38 37.67
C LYS A 27 -46.27 -42.95 38.23
N ALA A 28 -47.23 -42.12 37.84
CA ALA A 28 -47.37 -40.78 38.38
C ALA A 28 -47.86 -40.80 39.84
N ILE A 29 -48.81 -41.67 40.18
CA ILE A 29 -49.29 -41.88 41.56
C ILE A 29 -48.15 -42.39 42.44
N GLU A 30 -47.45 -43.43 41.98
CA GLU A 30 -46.28 -44.02 42.66
C GLU A 30 -45.15 -43.03 42.90
N SER A 31 -45.05 -41.97 42.07
CA SER A 31 -44.05 -40.91 42.27
C SER A 31 -44.37 -39.94 43.41
N GLY A 32 -45.57 -39.99 43.99
CA GLY A 32 -46.01 -39.08 45.04
C GLY A 32 -46.18 -37.62 44.60
N ASP A 33 -46.25 -37.37 43.29
CA ASP A 33 -46.36 -36.01 42.75
C ASP A 33 -47.76 -35.77 42.16
N PRO A 34 -48.66 -35.12 42.93
CA PRO A 34 -50.00 -34.73 42.46
C PRO A 34 -50.01 -34.01 41.10
N PHE A 35 -48.98 -33.22 40.77
CA PHE A 35 -48.93 -32.49 39.50
C PHE A 35 -48.50 -33.39 38.33
N LYS A 36 -47.73 -34.45 38.59
CA LYS A 36 -47.47 -35.48 37.57
C LYS A 36 -48.74 -36.26 37.28
N VAL A 37 -49.51 -36.61 38.31
CA VAL A 37 -50.80 -37.31 38.15
C VAL A 37 -51.77 -36.47 37.33
N TYR A 38 -51.98 -35.21 37.72
CA TYR A 38 -52.81 -34.28 36.95
C TYR A 38 -52.36 -34.15 35.49
N ARG A 39 -51.05 -34.03 35.22
CA ARG A 39 -50.54 -33.97 33.85
C ARG A 39 -50.79 -35.26 33.09
N ALA A 40 -50.59 -36.42 33.71
CA ALA A 40 -50.89 -37.71 33.09
C ALA A 40 -52.37 -37.79 32.69
N LEU A 41 -53.28 -37.32 33.54
CA LEU A 41 -54.72 -37.23 33.26
C LEU A 41 -55.05 -36.25 32.14
N VAL A 42 -54.46 -35.05 32.15
CA VAL A 42 -54.63 -34.06 31.07
C VAL A 42 -54.18 -34.63 29.73
N TRP A 43 -53.02 -35.30 29.68
CA TRP A 43 -52.53 -35.96 28.48
C TRP A 43 -53.40 -37.15 28.07
N ALA A 44 -53.91 -37.92 29.03
CA ALA A 44 -54.84 -39.00 28.75
C ALA A 44 -56.16 -38.47 28.14
N LYS A 45 -56.69 -37.35 28.66
CA LYS A 45 -57.86 -36.63 28.11
C LYS A 45 -57.58 -36.14 26.69
N TRP A 46 -56.46 -35.42 26.52
CA TRP A 46 -56.09 -34.81 25.23
C TRP A 46 -55.84 -35.86 24.13
N LEU A 47 -55.16 -36.96 24.47
CA LEU A 47 -54.89 -38.08 23.56
C LEU A 47 -56.03 -39.10 23.46
N ARG A 48 -57.15 -38.89 24.17
CA ARG A 48 -58.30 -39.83 24.25
C ARG A 48 -57.92 -41.28 24.62
N ARG A 49 -56.94 -41.44 25.52
CA ARG A 49 -56.34 -42.75 25.87
C ARG A 49 -57.19 -43.64 26.79
N LEU A 50 -58.19 -43.08 27.46
CA LEU A 50 -59.05 -43.79 28.42
C LEU A 50 -60.54 -43.56 28.09
N PRO A 51 -61.04 -44.11 26.97
CA PRO A 51 -62.40 -43.86 26.51
C PRO A 51 -63.46 -44.41 27.47
N GLN A 52 -63.17 -45.53 28.16
CA GLN A 52 -64.09 -46.16 29.11
C GLN A 52 -64.25 -45.36 30.42
N HIS A 53 -63.28 -44.53 30.77
CA HIS A 53 -63.30 -43.67 31.95
C HIS A 53 -63.30 -42.19 31.59
N ARG A 54 -63.84 -41.85 30.42
CA ARG A 54 -63.79 -40.48 29.89
C ARG A 54 -64.39 -39.48 30.86
N ASP A 55 -65.55 -39.79 31.43
CA ASP A 55 -66.26 -38.89 32.34
C ASP A 55 -65.50 -38.71 33.65
N THR A 56 -64.90 -39.78 34.18
CA THR A 56 -64.02 -39.73 35.35
C THR A 56 -62.78 -38.87 35.10
N VAL A 57 -62.11 -39.06 33.96
CA VAL A 57 -60.93 -38.27 33.57
C VAL A 57 -61.33 -36.80 33.34
N GLU A 58 -62.48 -36.54 32.73
CA GLU A 58 -63.01 -35.19 32.52
C GLU A 58 -63.31 -34.49 33.85
N LEU A 59 -63.97 -35.18 34.77
CA LEU A 59 -64.26 -34.70 36.12
C LEU A 59 -62.97 -34.35 36.86
N LEU A 60 -62.00 -35.27 36.91
CA LEU A 60 -60.74 -35.10 37.62
C LEU A 60 -59.88 -33.98 37.02
N VAL A 61 -59.80 -33.88 35.69
CA VAL A 61 -59.08 -32.78 35.03
C VAL A 61 -59.77 -31.43 35.26
N GLY A 62 -61.10 -31.42 35.44
CA GLY A 62 -61.87 -30.21 35.76
C GLY A 62 -61.65 -29.66 37.17
N HIS A 63 -61.16 -30.48 38.10
CA HIS A 63 -60.99 -30.11 39.52
C HIS A 63 -59.51 -30.11 39.92
N ARG A 64 -58.77 -29.07 39.52
CA ARG A 64 -57.32 -28.96 39.77
C ARG A 64 -56.97 -28.93 41.26
N ARG A 65 -57.89 -28.44 42.09
CA ARG A 65 -57.77 -28.39 43.56
C ARG A 65 -57.46 -29.74 44.19
N LEU A 66 -57.98 -30.83 43.62
CA LEU A 66 -57.75 -32.20 44.09
C LEU A 66 -56.26 -32.57 44.06
N PHE A 67 -55.48 -31.92 43.20
CA PHE A 67 -54.05 -32.16 43.01
C PHE A 67 -53.18 -31.07 43.66
N ALA A 68 -53.72 -30.28 44.58
CA ALA A 68 -52.98 -29.22 45.26
C ALA A 68 -51.88 -29.78 46.17
N LYS A 69 -50.74 -29.07 46.24
CA LYS A 69 -49.59 -29.38 47.10
C LYS A 69 -49.43 -28.32 48.20
N PRO A 70 -48.94 -28.71 49.38
CA PRO A 70 -48.59 -27.75 50.43
C PRO A 70 -47.51 -26.77 49.92
N LEU A 71 -47.60 -25.52 50.38
CA LEU A 71 -46.64 -24.47 50.02
C LEU A 71 -45.30 -24.75 50.70
N LYS A 72 -44.25 -24.92 49.90
CA LYS A 72 -42.87 -24.96 50.42
C LYS A 72 -42.30 -23.55 50.66
N ARG A 73 -42.76 -22.57 49.88
CA ARG A 73 -42.41 -21.15 49.95
C ARG A 73 -43.58 -20.32 49.40
N SER A 74 -43.80 -19.15 49.98
CA SER A 74 -44.78 -18.18 49.46
C SER A 74 -44.27 -17.54 48.16
N PRO A 75 -45.12 -17.36 47.14
CA PRO A 75 -44.74 -16.64 45.93
C PRO A 75 -44.49 -15.16 46.22
N SER A 76 -43.53 -14.57 45.50
CA SER A 76 -43.26 -13.13 45.57
C SER A 76 -44.38 -12.35 44.89
N LEU A 77 -44.88 -11.31 45.56
CA LEU A 77 -45.87 -10.38 45.04
C LEU A 77 -45.32 -8.96 45.16
N GLY A 78 -45.55 -8.14 44.14
CA GLY A 78 -45.11 -6.75 44.14
C GLY A 78 -44.96 -6.21 42.73
N THR A 79 -45.37 -4.96 42.52
CA THR A 79 -45.28 -4.26 41.23
C THR A 79 -44.60 -2.91 41.40
N VAL A 80 -43.68 -2.56 40.51
CA VAL A 80 -43.04 -1.25 40.42
C VAL A 80 -43.32 -0.69 39.03
N ASN A 81 -43.87 0.53 38.95
CA ASN A 81 -44.20 1.18 37.67
C ASN A 81 -45.02 0.28 36.72
N SER A 82 -46.03 -0.41 37.25
CA SER A 82 -46.94 -1.29 36.52
C SER A 82 -46.35 -2.62 36.03
N VAL A 83 -45.09 -2.93 36.36
CA VAL A 83 -44.44 -4.23 36.05
C VAL A 83 -44.09 -4.95 37.35
N GLY A 84 -44.42 -6.23 37.45
CA GLY A 84 -44.01 -7.04 38.60
C GLY A 84 -44.77 -8.35 38.72
N PHE A 85 -44.85 -8.91 39.92
CA PHE A 85 -45.46 -10.23 40.14
C PHE A 85 -46.80 -10.09 40.85
N SER A 86 -47.85 -10.67 40.26
CA SER A 86 -49.20 -10.64 40.83
C SER A 86 -49.96 -11.93 40.53
N PHE A 87 -51.09 -12.09 41.20
CA PHE A 87 -52.11 -13.07 40.85
C PHE A 87 -53.09 -12.48 39.83
N VAL A 88 -53.41 -13.26 38.80
CA VAL A 88 -54.32 -12.86 37.72
C VAL A 88 -55.33 -13.97 37.48
N GLY A 89 -56.59 -13.56 37.29
CA GLY A 89 -57.71 -14.44 36.98
C GLY A 89 -58.21 -15.21 38.19
N GLU A 90 -59.46 -15.62 38.10
CA GLU A 90 -60.17 -16.40 39.11
C GLU A 90 -60.84 -17.58 38.40
N VAL A 91 -60.50 -18.80 38.82
CA VAL A 91 -61.02 -20.04 38.22
C VAL A 91 -61.28 -21.06 39.33
N GLU A 92 -62.31 -21.89 39.14
CA GLU A 92 -62.74 -22.91 40.13
C GLU A 92 -62.97 -22.26 41.51
N SER A 93 -63.82 -21.24 41.62
CA SER A 93 -64.16 -20.60 42.90
C SER A 93 -65.02 -21.51 43.79
N ASP A 94 -64.84 -21.40 45.10
CA ASP A 94 -65.56 -22.18 46.12
C ASP A 94 -66.48 -21.28 46.95
N THR A 95 -67.39 -21.90 47.71
CA THR A 95 -68.35 -21.16 48.54
C THR A 95 -67.70 -20.36 49.67
N ASP A 96 -66.45 -20.67 50.03
CA ASP A 96 -65.66 -19.96 51.05
C ASP A 96 -64.84 -18.77 50.50
N GLY A 97 -65.02 -18.46 49.22
CA GLY A 97 -64.33 -17.39 48.50
C GLY A 97 -62.90 -17.72 48.06
N SER A 98 -62.43 -18.95 48.28
CA SER A 98 -61.17 -19.42 47.70
C SER A 98 -61.31 -19.66 46.21
N HIS A 99 -60.27 -19.42 45.42
CA HIS A 99 -60.20 -19.72 43.98
C HIS A 99 -58.76 -20.00 43.52
N ILE A 100 -58.61 -20.56 42.32
CA ILE A 100 -57.29 -20.73 41.70
C ILE A 100 -56.95 -19.48 40.88
N ALA A 101 -55.84 -18.84 41.23
CA ALA A 101 -55.29 -17.72 40.48
C ALA A 101 -53.93 -18.07 39.85
N LEU A 102 -53.63 -17.44 38.70
CA LEU A 102 -52.36 -17.56 38.02
C LEU A 102 -51.36 -16.56 38.62
N HIS A 103 -50.27 -17.05 39.20
CA HIS A 103 -49.12 -16.23 39.54
C HIS A 103 -48.30 -15.99 38.28
N ALA A 104 -48.14 -14.74 37.89
CA ALA A 104 -47.41 -14.36 36.69
C ALA A 104 -46.59 -13.09 36.90
N LEU A 105 -45.56 -12.91 36.07
CA LEU A 105 -45.04 -11.57 35.79
C LEU A 105 -46.12 -10.84 34.98
N VAL A 106 -46.61 -9.72 35.51
CA VAL A 106 -47.62 -8.87 34.92
C VAL A 106 -47.02 -7.55 34.44
N VAL A 107 -47.58 -7.05 33.34
CA VAL A 107 -47.41 -5.65 32.89
C VAL A 107 -48.77 -4.95 32.96
N LEU A 108 -48.77 -3.63 33.11
CA LEU A 108 -49.99 -2.83 33.29
C LEU A 108 -50.87 -3.38 34.43
N PHE A 109 -50.24 -3.80 35.53
CA PHE A 109 -50.85 -4.35 36.76
C PHE A 109 -51.66 -5.65 36.63
N ALA A 110 -52.10 -6.05 35.43
CA ALA A 110 -53.04 -7.16 35.28
C ALA A 110 -52.80 -8.06 34.06
N VAL A 111 -51.96 -7.67 33.09
CA VAL A 111 -51.73 -8.47 31.87
C VAL A 111 -50.62 -9.49 32.12
N PRO A 112 -50.91 -10.81 32.14
CA PRO A 112 -49.90 -11.82 32.45
C PRO A 112 -48.97 -12.06 31.24
N VAL A 113 -47.68 -11.79 31.41
CA VAL A 113 -46.66 -11.99 30.36
C VAL A 113 -45.91 -13.30 30.56
N VAL A 114 -45.60 -13.68 31.81
CA VAL A 114 -44.89 -14.93 32.10
C VAL A 114 -45.60 -15.67 33.23
N PRO A 115 -46.32 -16.78 32.96
CA PRO A 115 -46.92 -17.60 34.00
C PRO A 115 -45.86 -18.36 34.79
N LEU A 116 -45.87 -18.19 36.11
CA LEU A 116 -44.89 -18.79 37.04
C LEU A 116 -45.48 -19.97 37.82
N GLY A 117 -46.79 -19.95 38.06
CA GLY A 117 -47.50 -21.04 38.73
C GLY A 117 -48.99 -20.75 38.91
N ALA A 118 -49.75 -21.75 39.33
CA ALA A 118 -51.12 -21.58 39.77
C ALA A 118 -51.20 -21.87 41.28
N TYR A 119 -52.02 -21.09 41.99
CA TYR A 119 -52.14 -21.18 43.44
C TYR A 119 -53.60 -21.09 43.85
N LEU A 120 -53.97 -21.86 44.87
CA LEU A 120 -55.25 -21.72 45.57
C LEU A 120 -55.12 -20.56 46.55
N VAL A 121 -55.88 -19.50 46.30
CA VAL A 121 -55.80 -18.24 47.03
C VAL A 121 -57.20 -17.77 47.44
N ARG A 122 -57.26 -16.85 48.39
CA ARG A 122 -58.46 -16.07 48.70
C ARG A 122 -58.04 -14.61 48.84
N SER A 123 -58.74 -13.71 48.16
CA SER A 123 -58.51 -12.28 48.31
C SER A 123 -58.97 -11.83 49.69
N THR A 124 -58.13 -11.11 50.42
CA THR A 124 -58.45 -10.55 51.75
C THR A 124 -58.50 -9.02 51.75
N GLY A 125 -58.45 -8.39 50.56
CA GLY A 125 -58.48 -6.94 50.35
C GLY A 125 -57.90 -6.55 48.99
N GLU A 126 -57.87 -5.26 48.68
CA GLU A 126 -57.24 -4.75 47.45
C GLU A 126 -55.74 -5.10 47.44
N ARG A 127 -55.37 -6.17 46.72
CA ARG A 127 -54.01 -6.71 46.57
C ARG A 127 -53.44 -7.46 47.77
N GLN A 128 -54.28 -7.90 48.71
CA GLN A 128 -53.88 -8.84 49.76
C GLN A 128 -54.45 -10.23 49.49
N TRP A 129 -53.62 -11.26 49.66
CA TRP A 129 -53.96 -12.63 49.30
C TRP A 129 -53.59 -13.59 50.44
N SER A 130 -54.55 -14.39 50.87
CA SER A 130 -54.28 -15.62 51.63
C SER A 130 -53.97 -16.74 50.65
N ILE A 131 -52.81 -17.37 50.76
CA ILE A 131 -52.35 -18.42 49.82
C ILE A 131 -52.34 -19.74 50.56
N PHE A 132 -53.12 -20.71 50.08
CA PHE A 132 -53.33 -21.98 50.80
C PHE A 132 -52.47 -23.10 50.25
N ALA A 133 -52.40 -23.23 48.93
CA ALA A 133 -51.71 -24.34 48.28
C ALA A 133 -51.24 -23.98 46.88
N ARG A 134 -50.25 -24.71 46.37
CA ARG A 134 -49.87 -24.64 44.96
C ARG A 134 -50.68 -25.67 44.18
N VAL A 135 -51.20 -25.28 43.03
CA VAL A 135 -52.08 -26.11 42.20
C VAL A 135 -51.41 -26.34 40.83
N PRO A 136 -51.65 -27.48 40.15
CA PRO A 136 -51.11 -27.65 38.80
C PRO A 136 -51.62 -26.56 37.85
N MET A 137 -50.75 -26.05 36.99
CA MET A 137 -51.16 -25.13 35.93
C MET A 137 -52.02 -25.86 34.90
N GLY A 138 -52.96 -25.15 34.27
CA GLY A 138 -53.67 -25.65 33.11
C GLY A 138 -52.72 -25.95 31.94
N LEU A 139 -53.16 -26.79 30.99
CA LEU A 139 -52.34 -27.24 29.86
C LEU A 139 -51.75 -26.06 29.07
N PHE A 140 -52.56 -25.04 28.78
CA PHE A 140 -52.13 -23.85 28.04
C PHE A 140 -51.07 -23.04 28.79
N GLY A 141 -51.25 -22.78 30.09
CA GLY A 141 -50.25 -22.05 30.90
C GLY A 141 -48.92 -22.82 31.03
N TRP A 142 -48.99 -24.14 31.11
CA TRP A 142 -47.80 -25.00 31.11
C TRP A 142 -47.09 -25.03 29.75
N LEU A 143 -47.82 -25.15 28.64
CA LEU A 143 -47.23 -25.11 27.29
C LEU A 143 -46.63 -23.73 27.00
N TYR A 144 -47.31 -22.65 27.37
CA TYR A 144 -46.86 -21.28 27.17
C TYR A 144 -45.57 -20.98 27.93
N SER A 145 -45.49 -21.32 29.23
CA SER A 145 -44.25 -21.15 30.02
C SER A 145 -43.07 -21.93 29.43
N ARG A 146 -43.31 -23.13 28.88
CA ARG A 146 -42.26 -23.93 28.22
C ARG A 146 -41.86 -23.36 26.86
N GLY A 147 -42.81 -22.83 26.09
CA GLY A 147 -42.57 -22.14 24.83
C GLY A 147 -41.70 -20.90 25.03
N LEU A 148 -41.99 -20.07 26.03
CA LEU A 148 -41.16 -18.91 26.38
C LEU A 148 -39.73 -19.30 26.79
N ALA A 149 -39.59 -20.33 27.63
CA ALA A 149 -38.27 -20.81 28.05
C ALA A 149 -37.45 -21.33 26.85
N ALA A 150 -38.09 -22.07 25.94
CA ALA A 150 -37.45 -22.53 24.71
C ALA A 150 -37.05 -21.34 23.82
N GLY A 151 -37.93 -20.36 23.61
CA GLY A 151 -37.65 -19.16 22.81
C GLY A 151 -36.46 -18.36 23.34
N LEU A 152 -36.39 -18.13 24.66
CA LEU A 152 -35.26 -17.45 25.29
C LEU A 152 -33.95 -18.21 25.10
N LEU A 153 -33.96 -19.53 25.27
CA LEU A 153 -32.77 -20.35 25.05
C LEU A 153 -32.32 -20.29 23.59
N THR A 154 -33.25 -20.35 22.63
CA THR A 154 -32.94 -20.22 21.20
C THR A 154 -32.31 -18.86 20.89
N THR A 155 -32.84 -17.77 21.43
CA THR A 155 -32.26 -16.42 21.23
C THR A 155 -30.86 -16.30 21.82
N LEU A 156 -30.63 -16.85 23.01
CA LEU A 156 -29.30 -16.87 23.63
C LEU A 156 -28.31 -17.69 22.81
N LEU A 157 -28.71 -18.87 22.34
CA LEU A 157 -27.86 -19.72 21.49
C LEU A 157 -27.57 -19.04 20.15
N ALA A 158 -28.58 -18.44 19.50
CA ALA A 158 -28.38 -17.70 18.26
C ALA A 158 -27.44 -16.50 18.45
N GLY A 159 -27.56 -15.77 19.58
CA GLY A 159 -26.65 -14.69 19.95
C GLY A 159 -25.22 -15.19 20.19
N ALA A 160 -25.05 -16.31 20.90
CA ALA A 160 -23.75 -16.92 21.17
C ALA A 160 -23.07 -17.40 19.87
N VAL A 161 -23.81 -18.08 18.99
CA VAL A 161 -23.32 -18.53 17.68
C VAL A 161 -22.94 -17.35 16.80
N GLY A 162 -23.80 -16.31 16.74
CA GLY A 162 -23.51 -15.10 15.97
C GLY A 162 -22.28 -14.35 16.48
N SER A 163 -22.10 -14.26 17.81
CA SER A 163 -20.90 -13.66 18.42
C SER A 163 -19.64 -14.49 18.17
N TYR A 164 -19.74 -15.82 18.24
CA TYR A 164 -18.64 -16.72 17.95
C TYR A 164 -18.18 -16.60 16.49
N HIS A 165 -19.12 -16.60 15.55
CA HIS A 165 -18.80 -16.40 14.14
C HIS A 165 -18.14 -15.04 13.88
N LYS A 166 -18.64 -13.96 14.50
CA LYS A 166 -18.01 -12.64 14.39
C LYS A 166 -16.58 -12.62 14.95
N SER A 167 -16.31 -13.35 16.03
CA SER A 167 -14.96 -13.44 16.61
C SER A 167 -13.95 -14.20 15.75
N GLN A 168 -14.41 -14.96 14.74
CA GLN A 168 -13.56 -15.76 13.85
C GLN A 168 -13.33 -15.13 12.49
N THR A 169 -13.96 -13.99 12.20
CA THR A 169 -13.83 -13.34 10.89
C THR A 169 -13.45 -11.87 11.05
N GLN A 170 -12.83 -11.32 10.03
CA GLN A 170 -12.50 -9.91 9.92
C GLN A 170 -12.87 -9.41 8.52
N ASP A 171 -13.47 -8.23 8.46
CA ASP A 171 -13.66 -7.53 7.19
C ASP A 171 -12.36 -6.81 6.83
N ILE A 172 -11.80 -7.15 5.67
CA ILE A 172 -10.65 -6.46 5.09
C ILE A 172 -11.14 -5.56 3.96
N MET A 173 -10.89 -4.27 4.10
CA MET A 173 -11.10 -3.33 3.01
C MET A 173 -9.91 -3.38 2.07
N VAL A 174 -10.16 -3.66 0.80
CA VAL A 174 -9.13 -3.71 -0.23
C VAL A 174 -9.27 -2.47 -1.11
N LEU A 175 -8.20 -1.68 -1.19
CA LEU A 175 -8.12 -0.45 -1.98
C LEU A 175 -7.24 -0.68 -3.20
N ASN A 176 -7.75 -0.33 -4.37
CA ASN A 176 -7.00 -0.33 -5.63
C ASN A 176 -6.73 1.12 -6.06
N GLY A 177 -5.53 1.64 -5.81
CA GLY A 177 -5.12 2.99 -6.25
C GLY A 177 -4.53 3.02 -7.67
N LEU A 178 -4.68 1.95 -8.45
CA LEU A 178 -4.07 1.81 -9.77
C LEU A 178 -5.08 2.10 -10.89
N PRO A 179 -4.62 2.54 -12.08
CA PRO A 179 -5.49 2.97 -13.17
C PRO A 179 -6.15 1.80 -13.94
N VAL A 180 -6.04 0.57 -13.43
CA VAL A 180 -6.62 -0.62 -14.06
C VAL A 180 -7.40 -1.44 -13.04
N ALA A 181 -8.37 -2.22 -13.51
CA ALA A 181 -9.07 -3.18 -12.67
C ALA A 181 -8.13 -4.31 -12.27
N LEU A 182 -8.25 -4.79 -11.04
CA LEU A 182 -7.44 -5.89 -10.52
C LEU A 182 -8.31 -7.07 -10.10
N GLN A 183 -7.84 -8.27 -10.36
CA GLN A 183 -8.41 -9.48 -9.76
C GLN A 183 -7.68 -9.74 -8.45
N VAL A 184 -8.42 -9.66 -7.36
CA VAL A 184 -7.93 -9.91 -6.01
C VAL A 184 -8.43 -11.28 -5.57
N GLU A 185 -7.51 -12.12 -5.13
CA GLU A 185 -7.81 -13.36 -4.42
C GLU A 185 -7.30 -13.22 -2.99
N LEU A 186 -8.18 -13.41 -2.00
CA LEU A 186 -7.85 -13.29 -0.58
C LEU A 186 -8.58 -14.40 0.19
N ASP A 187 -7.83 -15.28 0.84
CA ASP A 187 -8.37 -16.45 1.54
C ASP A 187 -9.32 -17.31 0.66
N GLY A 188 -8.91 -17.53 -0.60
CA GLY A 188 -9.69 -18.26 -1.62
C GLY A 188 -10.89 -17.50 -2.21
N LYS A 189 -11.22 -16.31 -1.71
CA LYS A 189 -12.30 -15.46 -2.24
C LYS A 189 -11.76 -14.57 -3.35
N LYS A 190 -12.40 -14.61 -4.52
CA LYS A 190 -12.02 -13.82 -5.70
C LYS A 190 -12.96 -12.66 -5.91
N GLN A 191 -12.41 -11.47 -6.13
CA GLN A 191 -13.18 -10.28 -6.46
C GLN A 191 -12.43 -9.38 -7.45
N THR A 192 -13.15 -8.78 -8.39
CA THR A 192 -12.59 -7.74 -9.26
C THR A 192 -12.82 -6.38 -8.61
N ILE A 193 -11.74 -5.62 -8.44
CA ILE A 193 -11.79 -4.25 -7.93
C ILE A 193 -11.58 -3.29 -9.10
N PRO A 194 -12.48 -2.32 -9.32
CA PRO A 194 -12.34 -1.36 -10.41
C PRO A 194 -11.10 -0.46 -10.22
N PRO A 195 -10.63 0.23 -11.29
CA PRO A 195 -9.59 1.25 -11.18
C PRO A 195 -9.94 2.29 -10.13
N GLU A 196 -8.96 2.69 -9.31
CA GLU A 196 -9.16 3.68 -8.22
C GLU A 196 -10.34 3.34 -7.28
N GLY A 197 -10.68 2.05 -7.17
CA GLY A 197 -11.85 1.54 -6.47
C GLY A 197 -11.54 0.89 -5.13
N ARG A 198 -12.60 0.44 -4.45
CA ARG A 198 -12.50 -0.32 -3.20
C ARG A 198 -13.55 -1.43 -3.12
N THR A 199 -13.27 -2.42 -2.27
CA THR A 199 -14.24 -3.43 -1.84
C THR A 199 -13.94 -3.89 -0.42
N THR A 200 -14.85 -4.65 0.18
CA THR A 200 -14.63 -5.34 1.46
C THR A 200 -14.75 -6.84 1.25
N ILE A 201 -13.76 -7.59 1.75
CA ILE A 201 -13.73 -9.04 1.73
C ILE A 201 -13.68 -9.53 3.19
N ASN A 202 -14.70 -10.27 3.60
CA ASN A 202 -14.71 -10.94 4.89
C ASN A 202 -13.77 -12.17 4.82
N VAL A 203 -12.82 -12.30 5.74
CA VAL A 203 -11.86 -13.42 5.79
C VAL A 203 -11.85 -14.05 7.18
N ALA A 204 -11.32 -15.27 7.29
CA ALA A 204 -11.07 -15.85 8.60
C ALA A 204 -9.97 -15.08 9.34
N ALA A 205 -10.11 -14.91 10.66
CA ALA A 205 -9.04 -14.38 11.50
C ALA A 205 -7.88 -15.39 11.58
N GLY A 206 -6.65 -14.88 11.60
CA GLY A 206 -5.41 -15.64 11.53
C GLY A 206 -4.56 -15.26 10.31
N LEU A 207 -3.70 -16.18 9.87
CA LEU A 207 -2.83 -15.95 8.72
C LEU A 207 -3.63 -15.92 7.42
N VAL A 208 -3.79 -14.73 6.85
CA VAL A 208 -4.51 -14.50 5.61
C VAL A 208 -3.51 -14.25 4.50
N LYS A 209 -3.65 -15.01 3.41
CA LYS A 209 -2.86 -14.87 2.19
C LYS A 209 -3.72 -14.42 1.03
N GLY A 210 -3.13 -13.60 0.17
CA GLY A 210 -3.80 -13.11 -1.03
C GLY A 210 -2.84 -12.57 -2.08
N SER A 211 -3.40 -12.30 -3.25
CA SER A 211 -2.69 -11.68 -4.36
C SER A 211 -3.62 -10.78 -5.16
N ALA A 212 -3.07 -9.68 -5.66
CA ALA A 212 -3.72 -8.77 -6.59
C ALA A 212 -3.04 -8.91 -7.94
N THR A 213 -3.80 -9.22 -8.99
CA THR A 213 -3.28 -9.53 -10.33
C THR A 213 -3.91 -8.63 -11.40
N ALA A 214 -3.10 -8.26 -12.39
CA ALA A 214 -3.52 -7.44 -13.53
C ALA A 214 -3.65 -8.30 -14.80
N GLY A 215 -4.69 -9.13 -14.85
CA GLY A 215 -4.94 -10.03 -15.98
C GLY A 215 -3.73 -10.92 -16.28
N GLN A 216 -3.27 -10.94 -17.54
CA GLN A 216 -2.11 -11.73 -17.97
C GLN A 216 -0.75 -11.13 -17.58
N LEU A 217 -0.70 -9.90 -17.07
CA LEU A 217 0.56 -9.24 -16.69
C LEU A 217 1.14 -9.79 -15.37
N GLY A 218 0.33 -10.56 -14.62
CA GLY A 218 0.75 -11.24 -13.40
C GLY A 218 0.40 -10.49 -12.12
N ALA A 219 1.05 -10.89 -11.02
CA ALA A 219 0.81 -10.36 -9.68
C ALA A 219 1.45 -8.98 -9.50
N VAL A 220 0.62 -8.01 -9.17
CA VAL A 220 0.97 -6.62 -8.87
C VAL A 220 1.34 -6.46 -7.40
N ASP A 221 0.60 -7.13 -6.51
CA ASP A 221 0.84 -7.10 -5.08
C ASP A 221 0.47 -8.45 -4.44
N SER A 222 1.05 -8.73 -3.28
CA SER A 222 0.71 -9.88 -2.43
C SER A 222 0.24 -9.42 -1.05
N PHE A 223 -0.51 -10.29 -0.37
CA PHE A 223 -0.94 -10.11 1.00
C PHE A 223 -0.55 -11.36 1.79
N ASP A 224 0.15 -11.17 2.90
CA ASP A 224 0.53 -12.24 3.82
C ASP A 224 0.63 -11.62 5.21
N GLN A 225 -0.48 -11.61 5.95
CA GLN A 225 -0.60 -10.92 7.25
C GLN A 225 -1.42 -11.75 8.24
N ASP A 226 -1.07 -11.66 9.52
CA ASP A 226 -1.86 -12.24 10.61
C ASP A 226 -2.97 -11.25 11.02
N VAL A 227 -4.20 -11.56 10.61
CA VAL A 227 -5.37 -10.68 10.72
C VAL A 227 -6.14 -11.04 11.98
N LYS A 228 -6.24 -10.09 12.91
CA LYS A 228 -7.00 -10.26 14.15
C LYS A 228 -8.46 -9.86 13.92
N SER A 229 -9.38 -10.59 14.54
CA SER A 229 -10.76 -10.13 14.67
C SER A 229 -10.79 -8.93 15.61
N GLN A 230 -11.12 -7.75 15.07
CA GLN A 230 -11.17 -6.51 15.81
C GLN A 230 -12.30 -5.61 15.31
N SER A 231 -12.69 -4.63 16.13
CA SER A 231 -13.69 -3.67 15.72
C SER A 231 -13.15 -2.71 14.64
N GLY A 232 -11.87 -2.35 14.66
CA GLY A 232 -11.30 -1.41 13.68
C GLY A 232 -11.31 -1.84 12.21
N TYR A 233 -10.85 -0.93 11.36
CA TYR A 233 -10.58 -1.21 9.96
C TYR A 233 -9.26 -1.95 9.80
N VAL A 234 -9.30 -3.02 9.01
CA VAL A 234 -8.11 -3.67 8.44
C VAL A 234 -8.14 -3.39 6.95
N ILE A 235 -7.08 -2.75 6.44
CA ILE A 235 -7.03 -2.28 5.06
C ILE A 235 -5.82 -2.87 4.34
N TRP A 236 -6.07 -3.49 3.20
CA TRP A 236 -5.05 -3.79 2.20
C TRP A 236 -5.07 -2.70 1.12
N ASN A 237 -4.10 -1.79 1.18
CA ASN A 237 -3.88 -0.79 0.15
C ASN A 237 -2.91 -1.39 -0.89
N ILE A 238 -3.44 -1.85 -2.02
CA ILE A 238 -2.66 -2.58 -3.02
C ILE A 238 -1.48 -1.71 -3.49
N ALA A 239 -0.27 -2.26 -3.36
CA ALA A 239 1.00 -1.59 -3.64
C ALA A 239 1.21 -0.28 -2.86
N GLY A 240 0.40 0.02 -1.83
CA GLY A 240 0.38 1.31 -1.15
C GLY A 240 -0.04 2.48 -2.05
N ALA A 241 -0.75 2.20 -3.15
CA ALA A 241 -0.99 3.15 -4.24
C ALA A 241 -2.15 4.12 -4.00
N SER A 242 -3.04 3.83 -3.04
CA SER A 242 -4.19 4.70 -2.73
C SER A 242 -3.77 5.78 -1.71
N PRO A 243 -4.05 7.08 -1.95
CA PRO A 243 -3.77 8.16 -1.01
C PRO A 243 -4.83 8.21 0.09
N LEU A 244 -4.91 7.13 0.87
CA LEU A 244 -5.78 7.04 2.03
C LEU A 244 -5.36 8.09 3.07
N MET A 245 -6.32 8.85 3.56
CA MET A 245 -6.13 9.84 4.61
C MET A 245 -6.98 9.54 5.84
N ARG A 246 -6.51 9.99 6.99
CA ARG A 246 -7.28 10.08 8.21
C ARG A 246 -7.09 11.45 8.85
N GLU A 247 -8.19 12.11 9.17
CA GLU A 247 -8.21 13.41 9.82
C GLU A 247 -9.25 13.46 10.94
N ASN A 248 -9.24 14.56 11.68
CA ASN A 248 -10.25 14.87 12.69
C ASN A 248 -10.99 16.12 12.25
N VAL A 249 -12.29 15.99 12.01
CA VAL A 249 -13.19 17.08 11.67
C VAL A 249 -13.73 17.69 12.96
N THR A 250 -13.53 18.99 13.12
CA THR A 250 -13.91 19.71 14.34
C THR A 250 -15.18 20.52 14.12
N TYR A 251 -16.20 20.23 14.92
CA TYR A 251 -17.47 20.93 14.94
C TYR A 251 -17.54 21.90 16.11
N TYR A 252 -18.02 23.11 15.84
CA TYR A 252 -18.19 24.17 16.83
C TYR A 252 -19.66 24.49 17.00
N LYS A 253 -20.11 24.64 18.24
CA LYS A 253 -21.46 25.11 18.55
C LYS A 253 -21.67 26.54 18.05
N THR A 254 -20.65 27.37 18.25
CA THR A 254 -20.50 28.70 17.64
C THR A 254 -19.10 28.76 17.06
N ARG A 255 -18.99 28.93 15.74
CA ARG A 255 -17.68 28.98 15.07
C ARG A 255 -16.92 30.21 15.57
N PRO A 256 -15.71 30.05 16.16
CA PRO A 256 -14.90 31.19 16.58
C PRO A 256 -14.42 31.99 15.36
N ASP A 257 -14.17 33.29 15.53
CA ASP A 257 -13.69 34.18 14.46
C ASP A 257 -12.34 33.72 13.86
N LYS A 258 -11.53 33.04 14.69
CA LYS A 258 -10.28 32.39 14.28
C LYS A 258 -10.25 30.97 14.84
N PRO A 259 -10.79 29.98 14.12
CA PRO A 259 -10.65 28.59 14.54
C PRO A 259 -9.16 28.21 14.54
N PRO A 260 -8.71 27.35 15.49
CA PRO A 260 -7.42 26.69 15.39
C PRO A 260 -7.27 26.05 14.00
N ALA A 261 -6.08 26.13 13.42
CA ALA A 261 -5.79 25.37 12.21
C ALA A 261 -5.97 23.87 12.52
N ASP A 262 -6.71 23.17 11.66
CA ASP A 262 -6.83 21.72 11.79
C ASP A 262 -5.45 21.07 11.67
N ALA A 263 -5.23 20.01 12.44
CA ALA A 263 -4.02 19.22 12.29
C ALA A 263 -4.00 18.61 10.87
N PRO A 264 -2.83 18.59 10.19
CA PRO A 264 -2.76 18.01 8.86
C PRO A 264 -3.19 16.53 8.90
N PRO A 265 -3.87 16.04 7.83
CA PRO A 265 -4.30 14.65 7.76
C PRO A 265 -3.11 13.70 7.81
N ASN A 266 -3.30 12.54 8.44
CA ASN A 266 -2.38 11.42 8.33
C ASN A 266 -2.60 10.73 6.98
N ILE A 267 -1.58 10.70 6.13
CA ILE A 267 -1.67 10.09 4.79
C ILE A 267 -0.87 8.77 4.79
N TYR A 268 -1.48 7.72 4.25
CA TYR A 268 -0.98 6.34 4.33
C TYR A 268 -0.39 5.83 3.00
N CYS A 269 0.08 6.71 2.13
CA CYS A 269 0.77 6.34 0.90
C CYS A 269 1.99 5.44 1.16
N GLY A 270 2.19 4.44 0.30
CA GLY A 270 3.27 3.45 0.43
C GLY A 270 3.06 2.42 1.53
N GLN A 271 1.99 2.50 2.33
CA GLN A 271 1.65 1.48 3.32
C GLN A 271 0.69 0.47 2.71
N ARG A 272 1.08 -0.81 2.66
CA ARG A 272 0.29 -1.90 2.08
C ARG A 272 -0.72 -2.49 3.05
N TYR A 273 -0.35 -2.60 4.33
CA TYR A 273 -1.20 -3.10 5.40
C TYR A 273 -1.43 -2.01 6.43
N ILE A 274 -2.69 -1.72 6.75
CA ILE A 274 -3.05 -0.65 7.66
C ILE A 274 -4.14 -1.15 8.60
N GLU A 275 -3.88 -1.02 9.90
CA GLU A 275 -4.89 -1.20 10.93
C GLU A 275 -5.22 0.15 11.54
N MET A 276 -6.50 0.46 11.69
CA MET A 276 -6.92 1.68 12.36
C MET A 276 -8.25 1.51 13.11
N PRO A 277 -8.47 2.29 14.18
CA PRO A 277 -9.76 2.33 14.86
C PRO A 277 -10.90 2.69 13.90
N HIS A 278 -12.14 2.40 14.31
CA HIS A 278 -13.32 2.93 13.64
C HIS A 278 -13.25 4.46 13.51
N ALA A 279 -13.84 4.95 12.43
CA ALA A 279 -14.04 6.37 12.18
C ALA A 279 -15.53 6.70 12.20
N ASP A 280 -15.84 7.92 12.64
CA ASP A 280 -17.21 8.44 12.66
C ASP A 280 -17.75 8.63 11.23
N PHE A 281 -16.87 9.02 10.31
CA PHE A 281 -17.14 9.10 8.88
C PHE A 281 -16.09 8.29 8.13
N ALA A 282 -16.48 7.18 7.52
CA ALA A 282 -15.56 6.32 6.78
C ALA A 282 -15.98 6.26 5.32
N PHE A 283 -15.22 6.96 4.49
CA PHE A 283 -15.39 7.06 3.04
C PHE A 283 -16.74 7.65 2.62
N GLU A 284 -17.23 8.56 3.44
CA GLU A 284 -18.44 9.34 3.27
C GLU A 284 -18.09 10.77 3.69
N GLN A 285 -18.67 11.75 2.99
CA GLN A 285 -18.43 13.15 3.32
C GLN A 285 -18.90 13.44 4.76
N PRO A 286 -18.05 14.08 5.59
CA PRO A 286 -18.44 14.46 6.94
C PRO A 286 -19.70 15.34 6.90
N ALA A 287 -20.64 15.07 7.80
CA ALA A 287 -21.86 15.87 7.87
C ALA A 287 -21.53 17.34 8.16
N GLU A 288 -22.17 18.31 7.48
CA GLU A 288 -21.87 19.73 7.71
C GLU A 288 -22.13 20.19 9.16
N LYS A 289 -23.03 19.48 9.87
CA LYS A 289 -23.41 19.75 11.26
C LYS A 289 -23.61 18.43 12.00
N VAL A 290 -23.29 18.45 13.31
CA VAL A 290 -23.52 17.31 14.21
C VAL A 290 -24.30 17.76 15.44
N SER A 291 -25.05 16.83 16.03
CA SER A 291 -25.71 17.08 17.31
C SER A 291 -24.67 17.15 18.43
N MET A 292 -24.71 18.22 19.22
CA MET A 292 -23.79 18.47 20.34
C MET A 292 -24.59 18.49 21.66
N SER A 293 -23.99 18.02 22.75
CA SER A 293 -24.66 18.14 24.06
C SER A 293 -24.75 19.61 24.49
N LYS A 294 -25.63 19.92 25.45
CA LYS A 294 -25.78 21.29 25.95
C LYS A 294 -24.47 21.87 26.51
N HIS A 295 -23.59 21.02 27.01
CA HIS A 295 -22.33 21.37 27.67
C HIS A 295 -21.12 21.36 26.74
N ASP A 296 -21.23 20.78 25.54
CA ASP A 296 -20.12 20.74 24.58
C ASP A 296 -20.10 22.00 23.72
N ASN A 297 -18.97 22.71 23.74
CA ASN A 297 -18.73 23.85 22.84
C ASN A 297 -17.97 23.43 21.56
N LEU A 298 -17.33 22.26 21.60
CA LEU A 298 -16.55 21.68 20.52
C LEU A 298 -16.69 20.15 20.55
N VAL A 299 -16.81 19.54 19.37
CA VAL A 299 -16.83 18.09 19.21
C VAL A 299 -15.93 17.73 18.04
N SER A 300 -15.03 16.77 18.24
CA SER A 300 -14.21 16.22 17.16
C SER A 300 -14.77 14.87 16.71
N ARG A 301 -14.74 14.63 15.39
CA ARG A 301 -15.13 13.36 14.76
C ARG A 301 -14.03 12.95 13.80
N SER A 302 -13.71 11.67 13.81
CA SER A 302 -12.71 11.08 12.94
C SER A 302 -13.28 10.82 11.54
N HIS A 303 -12.48 11.15 10.52
CA HIS A 303 -12.82 10.97 9.11
C HIS A 303 -11.71 10.19 8.41
N ILE A 304 -12.10 9.19 7.62
CA ILE A 304 -11.20 8.45 6.73
C ILE A 304 -11.75 8.59 5.31
N ASP A 305 -10.89 8.94 4.35
CA ASP A 305 -11.26 8.95 2.94
C ASP A 305 -10.05 8.75 2.03
N ILE A 306 -10.28 8.69 0.72
CA ILE A 306 -9.24 8.68 -0.31
C ILE A 306 -9.11 10.09 -0.89
N ILE A 307 -7.90 10.63 -0.92
CA ILE A 307 -7.66 11.96 -1.49
C ILE A 307 -7.80 11.90 -3.01
N HIS A 308 -8.67 12.76 -3.56
CA HIS A 308 -8.78 13.00 -5.00
C HIS A 308 -8.35 14.45 -5.31
N GLN A 309 -7.49 14.65 -6.32
CA GLN A 309 -7.03 15.99 -6.74
C GLN A 309 -7.09 16.17 -8.26
N GLY A 310 -8.24 16.67 -8.74
CA GLY A 310 -8.46 16.95 -10.16
C GLY A 310 -8.23 15.71 -11.02
N ASN A 311 -7.37 15.86 -12.04
CA ASN A 311 -7.06 14.79 -12.99
C ASN A 311 -5.77 14.01 -12.65
N ARG A 312 -5.18 14.21 -11.46
CA ARG A 312 -3.99 13.45 -11.07
C ARG A 312 -4.39 12.06 -10.61
N SER A 313 -3.65 11.04 -11.07
CA SER A 313 -3.88 9.67 -10.62
C SER A 313 -3.56 9.51 -9.13
N ALA A 314 -4.22 8.57 -8.46
CA ALA A 314 -3.94 8.22 -7.06
C ALA A 314 -2.44 7.89 -6.84
N LEU A 315 -1.85 7.21 -7.81
CA LEU A 315 -0.43 6.84 -7.80
C LEU A 315 0.50 8.06 -7.85
N ASP A 316 0.20 9.06 -8.68
CA ASP A 316 1.00 10.28 -8.78
C ASP A 316 0.93 11.08 -7.47
N LEU A 317 -0.25 11.14 -6.87
CA LEU A 317 -0.45 11.79 -5.57
C LEU A 317 0.40 11.14 -4.48
N CYS A 318 0.38 9.82 -4.39
CA CYS A 318 1.21 9.12 -3.41
C CYS A 318 2.70 9.26 -3.67
N THR A 319 3.12 9.25 -4.93
CA THR A 319 4.52 9.45 -5.30
C THR A 319 4.99 10.85 -4.86
N VAL A 320 4.27 11.90 -5.27
CA VAL A 320 4.59 13.29 -4.90
C VAL A 320 4.58 13.48 -3.38
N TYR A 321 3.59 12.93 -2.68
CA TYR A 321 3.52 12.98 -1.22
C TYR A 321 4.77 12.36 -0.57
N LEU A 322 5.12 11.13 -0.94
CA LEU A 322 6.26 10.41 -0.36
C LEU A 322 7.59 11.12 -0.60
N PHE A 323 7.77 11.72 -1.78
CA PHE A 323 8.93 12.59 -2.04
C PHE A 323 8.91 13.85 -1.16
N SER A 324 7.75 14.50 -0.98
CA SER A 324 7.63 15.72 -0.18
C SER A 324 7.94 15.53 1.30
N VAL A 325 7.61 14.36 1.85
CA VAL A 325 7.87 13.99 3.26
C VAL A 325 9.20 13.24 3.44
N GLY A 326 10.04 13.16 2.41
CA GLY A 326 11.37 12.57 2.49
C GLY A 326 11.38 11.04 2.68
N GLN A 327 10.35 10.33 2.21
CA GLN A 327 10.21 8.88 2.28
C GLN A 327 10.16 8.21 0.89
N PRO A 328 11.09 8.52 -0.04
CA PRO A 328 11.04 7.99 -1.40
C PRO A 328 11.18 6.47 -1.48
N GLY A 329 11.88 5.82 -0.53
CA GLY A 329 11.99 4.36 -0.49
C GLY A 329 10.65 3.63 -0.33
N LYS A 330 9.62 4.28 0.23
CA LYS A 330 8.26 3.72 0.31
C LYS A 330 7.52 3.73 -1.03
N THR A 331 8.08 4.36 -2.07
CA THR A 331 7.51 4.33 -3.43
C THR A 331 7.81 3.01 -4.16
N ALA A 332 8.74 2.19 -3.66
CA ALA A 332 9.19 0.98 -4.35
C ALA A 332 8.04 0.04 -4.78
N PRO A 333 7.03 -0.28 -3.94
CA PRO A 333 5.91 -1.11 -4.37
C PRO A 333 5.05 -0.45 -5.45
N LEU A 334 4.91 0.89 -5.42
CA LEU A 334 4.15 1.65 -6.41
C LEU A 334 4.83 1.58 -7.78
N TYR A 335 6.15 1.75 -7.83
CA TYR A 335 6.90 1.62 -9.07
C TYR A 335 6.98 0.18 -9.57
N GLU A 336 7.08 -0.83 -8.68
CA GLU A 336 6.99 -2.24 -9.10
C GLU A 336 5.63 -2.53 -9.74
N ALA A 337 4.54 -2.04 -9.13
CA ALA A 337 3.21 -2.15 -9.72
C ALA A 337 3.15 -1.50 -11.11
N GLN A 338 3.70 -0.29 -11.30
CA GLN A 338 3.77 0.33 -12.63
C GLN A 338 4.60 -0.49 -13.62
N ALA A 339 5.71 -1.09 -13.18
CA ALA A 339 6.54 -1.95 -14.03
C ALA A 339 5.72 -3.16 -14.50
N VAL A 340 5.03 -3.85 -13.59
CA VAL A 340 4.12 -4.96 -13.93
C VAL A 340 3.02 -4.53 -14.89
N LEU A 341 2.35 -3.41 -14.61
CA LEU A 341 1.27 -2.88 -15.46
C LEU A 341 1.73 -2.43 -16.85
N SER A 342 3.02 -2.12 -17.01
CA SER A 342 3.63 -1.86 -18.31
C SER A 342 4.15 -3.10 -19.01
N GLY A 343 3.90 -4.28 -18.45
CA GLY A 343 4.45 -5.54 -18.93
C GLY A 343 5.97 -5.59 -18.81
N TRP A 344 6.52 -5.06 -17.70
CA TRP A 344 7.96 -4.96 -17.46
C TRP A 344 8.68 -4.17 -18.55
N ASP A 345 8.19 -2.97 -18.88
CA ASP A 345 8.95 -2.01 -19.69
C ASP A 345 10.30 -1.69 -19.00
N SER A 346 11.39 -1.61 -19.75
CA SER A 346 12.73 -1.48 -19.18
C SER A 346 12.93 -0.16 -18.43
N ALA A 347 12.35 0.95 -18.90
CA ALA A 347 12.45 2.25 -18.24
C ALA A 347 11.68 2.26 -16.91
N LYS A 348 10.44 1.77 -16.91
CA LYS A 348 9.63 1.65 -15.68
C LYS A 348 10.22 0.64 -14.69
N THR A 349 10.77 -0.46 -15.19
CA THR A 349 11.44 -1.47 -14.36
C THR A 349 12.72 -0.90 -13.75
N SER A 350 13.53 -0.18 -14.53
CA SER A 350 14.72 0.51 -14.02
C SER A 350 14.36 1.51 -12.91
N ALA A 351 13.28 2.27 -13.08
CA ALA A 351 12.78 3.17 -12.04
C ALA A 351 12.36 2.41 -10.77
N ALA A 352 11.65 1.29 -10.90
CA ALA A 352 11.25 0.44 -9.78
C ALA A 352 12.45 -0.13 -9.02
N VAL A 353 13.43 -0.68 -9.74
CA VAL A 353 14.67 -1.21 -9.17
C VAL A 353 15.44 -0.13 -8.45
N ARG A 354 15.55 1.07 -9.02
CA ARG A 354 16.23 2.21 -8.40
C ARG A 354 15.55 2.63 -7.10
N MET A 355 14.22 2.82 -7.12
CA MET A 355 13.47 3.21 -5.92
C MET A 355 13.56 2.15 -4.81
N ALA A 356 13.49 0.86 -5.17
CA ALA A 356 13.67 -0.23 -4.23
C ALA A 356 15.08 -0.27 -3.62
N SER A 357 16.11 -0.07 -4.45
CA SER A 357 17.51 -0.08 -4.00
C SER A 357 17.83 1.04 -3.02
N GLU A 358 17.11 2.17 -3.09
CA GLU A 358 17.25 3.26 -2.12
C GLU A 358 16.79 2.87 -0.70
N GLY A 359 15.77 2.01 -0.60
CA GLY A 359 15.28 1.51 0.68
C GLY A 359 16.05 0.29 1.17
N ALA A 360 16.26 -0.68 0.27
CA ALA A 360 16.99 -1.92 0.54
C ALA A 360 17.60 -2.45 -0.76
N VAL A 361 18.93 -2.47 -0.86
CA VAL A 361 19.65 -2.81 -2.10
C VAL A 361 19.22 -4.17 -2.69
N PHE A 362 18.97 -5.17 -1.86
CA PHE A 362 18.52 -6.50 -2.31
C PHE A 362 17.06 -6.53 -2.80
N GLU A 363 16.24 -5.56 -2.42
CA GLU A 363 14.87 -5.45 -2.94
C GLU A 363 14.87 -5.04 -4.42
N GLY A 364 15.82 -4.20 -4.82
CA GLY A 364 16.04 -3.89 -6.24
C GLY A 364 16.41 -5.14 -7.04
N VAL A 365 17.25 -6.01 -6.48
CA VAL A 365 17.61 -7.29 -7.12
C VAL A 365 16.38 -8.19 -7.26
N ARG A 366 15.56 -8.33 -6.20
CA ARG A 366 14.33 -9.13 -6.23
C ARG A 366 13.37 -8.68 -7.35
N ILE A 367 13.18 -7.36 -7.51
CA ILE A 367 12.32 -6.82 -8.58
C ILE A 367 12.90 -7.15 -9.96
N ALA A 368 14.21 -6.94 -10.15
CA ALA A 368 14.86 -7.25 -11.41
C ALA A 368 14.80 -8.76 -11.76
N GLU A 369 14.92 -9.64 -10.77
CA GLU A 369 14.74 -11.10 -10.93
C GLU A 369 13.34 -11.45 -11.41
N ARG A 370 12.30 -10.83 -10.83
CA ARG A 370 10.92 -11.01 -11.31
C ARG A 370 10.76 -10.54 -12.76
N ALA A 371 11.37 -9.42 -13.14
CA ALA A 371 11.29 -8.89 -14.48
C ALA A 371 11.93 -9.84 -15.52
N ILE A 372 13.14 -10.33 -15.27
CA ILE A 372 13.80 -11.29 -16.18
C ILE A 372 13.11 -12.67 -16.17
N ALA A 373 12.49 -13.09 -15.07
CA ALA A 373 11.70 -14.32 -15.05
C ALA A 373 10.43 -14.19 -15.92
N ALA A 374 9.81 -13.01 -15.95
CA ALA A 374 8.67 -12.72 -16.81
C ALA A 374 9.07 -12.55 -18.28
N LYS A 375 10.27 -12.05 -18.56
CA LYS A 375 10.79 -11.78 -19.90
C LYS A 375 12.27 -12.21 -20.03
N PRO A 376 12.56 -13.52 -20.10
CA PRO A 376 13.93 -14.05 -20.09
C PRO A 376 14.76 -13.74 -21.34
N ASP A 377 14.13 -13.23 -22.39
CA ASP A 377 14.80 -12.86 -23.64
C ASP A 377 15.04 -11.35 -23.81
N ASP A 378 14.57 -10.53 -22.88
CA ASP A 378 14.69 -9.08 -22.95
C ASP A 378 16.06 -8.60 -22.47
N ILE A 379 16.88 -8.12 -23.43
CA ILE A 379 18.25 -7.68 -23.17
C ILE A 379 18.29 -6.49 -22.19
N ASP A 380 17.36 -5.53 -22.32
CA ASP A 380 17.40 -4.34 -21.48
C ASP A 380 17.01 -4.67 -20.03
N LEU A 381 16.08 -5.60 -19.81
CA LEU A 381 15.80 -6.12 -18.47
C LEU A 381 16.99 -6.87 -17.86
N HIS A 382 17.73 -7.64 -18.67
CA HIS A 382 19.00 -8.23 -18.22
C HIS A 382 20.01 -7.16 -17.80
N ARG A 383 20.09 -6.02 -18.50
CA ARG A 383 20.96 -4.90 -18.11
C ARG A 383 20.52 -4.24 -16.81
N VAL A 384 19.21 -4.08 -16.60
CA VAL A 384 18.65 -3.59 -15.32
C VAL A 384 19.02 -4.55 -14.17
N TYR A 385 18.89 -5.86 -14.39
CA TYR A 385 19.32 -6.88 -13.43
C TYR A 385 20.81 -6.83 -13.14
N GLN A 386 21.65 -6.65 -14.17
CA GLN A 386 23.09 -6.51 -13.99
C GLN A 386 23.44 -5.30 -13.11
N ALA A 387 22.84 -4.14 -13.38
CA ALA A 387 23.05 -2.94 -12.58
C ALA A 387 22.59 -3.13 -11.12
N ALA A 388 21.44 -3.78 -10.89
CA ALA A 388 20.93 -4.07 -9.56
C ALA A 388 21.90 -4.93 -8.74
N ARG A 389 22.41 -6.02 -9.34
CA ARG A 389 23.36 -6.93 -8.69
C ARG A 389 24.73 -6.32 -8.48
N GLU A 390 25.21 -5.49 -9.42
CA GLU A 390 26.45 -4.74 -9.24
C GLU A 390 26.35 -3.81 -8.02
N ASN A 391 25.24 -3.07 -7.89
CA ASN A 391 24.99 -2.22 -6.72
C ASN A 391 24.84 -3.02 -5.42
N ALA A 392 24.38 -4.27 -5.49
CA ALA A 392 24.35 -5.22 -4.37
C ALA A 392 25.71 -5.88 -4.05
N GLY A 393 26.79 -5.47 -4.73
CA GLY A 393 28.14 -6.03 -4.51
C GLY A 393 28.34 -7.42 -5.10
N GLN A 394 27.45 -7.86 -6.00
CA GLN A 394 27.47 -9.22 -6.57
C GLN A 394 28.14 -9.31 -7.95
N TYR A 395 28.90 -8.27 -8.36
CA TYR A 395 29.48 -8.16 -9.70
C TYR A 395 30.36 -9.36 -10.08
N ASP A 396 31.29 -9.79 -9.21
CA ASP A 396 32.25 -10.86 -9.58
C ASP A 396 31.57 -12.21 -9.77
N ALA A 397 30.53 -12.50 -8.98
CA ALA A 397 29.73 -13.71 -9.14
C ALA A 397 28.93 -13.67 -10.45
N MET A 398 28.29 -12.54 -10.73
CA MET A 398 27.55 -12.30 -11.96
C MET A 398 28.44 -12.34 -13.20
N LEU A 399 29.67 -11.80 -13.14
CA LEU A 399 30.61 -11.83 -14.25
C LEU A 399 30.98 -13.27 -14.64
N ARG A 400 31.20 -14.14 -13.65
CA ARG A 400 31.46 -15.57 -13.88
C ARG A 400 30.25 -16.28 -14.50
N GLU A 401 29.04 -15.95 -14.04
CA GLU A 401 27.79 -16.49 -14.55
C GLU A 401 27.59 -16.17 -16.04
N TYR A 402 27.66 -14.88 -16.41
CA TYR A 402 27.51 -14.45 -17.80
C TYR A 402 28.67 -14.93 -18.69
N ALA A 403 29.90 -15.01 -18.17
CA ALA A 403 31.02 -15.61 -18.89
C ALA A 403 30.77 -17.09 -19.21
N ALA A 404 30.26 -17.86 -18.25
CA ALA A 404 29.92 -19.27 -18.45
C ALA A 404 28.79 -19.42 -19.47
N GLN A 405 27.75 -18.59 -19.40
CA GLN A 405 26.65 -18.59 -20.36
C GLN A 405 27.12 -18.26 -21.77
N ALA A 406 27.96 -17.23 -21.93
CA ALA A 406 28.56 -16.89 -23.23
C ALA A 406 29.41 -18.04 -23.79
N LYS A 407 30.18 -18.73 -22.95
CA LYS A 407 30.96 -19.91 -23.36
C LYS A 407 30.08 -21.08 -23.80
N GLN A 408 28.95 -21.31 -23.11
CA GLN A 408 28.00 -22.37 -23.46
C GLN A 408 27.19 -22.03 -24.72
N GLN A 409 27.02 -20.75 -25.03
CA GLN A 409 26.21 -20.28 -26.16
C GLN A 409 27.02 -19.37 -27.11
N PRO A 410 28.06 -19.88 -27.78
CA PRO A 410 28.94 -19.09 -28.64
C PRO A 410 28.25 -18.53 -29.90
N ALA A 411 27.06 -19.04 -30.24
CA ALA A 411 26.23 -18.56 -31.35
C ALA A 411 25.14 -17.55 -30.93
N SER A 412 24.92 -17.35 -29.62
CA SER A 412 23.89 -16.44 -29.11
C SER A 412 24.43 -15.02 -29.00
N ALA A 413 23.94 -14.11 -29.85
CA ALA A 413 24.32 -12.70 -29.80
C ALA A 413 24.01 -12.09 -28.42
N LYS A 414 22.84 -12.41 -27.85
CA LYS A 414 22.43 -12.02 -26.49
C LYS A 414 23.45 -12.45 -25.43
N ALA A 415 23.85 -13.72 -25.42
CA ALA A 415 24.78 -14.23 -24.41
C ALA A 415 26.17 -13.57 -24.53
N GLN A 416 26.67 -13.40 -25.76
CA GLN A 416 27.94 -12.71 -25.99
C GLN A 416 27.87 -11.24 -25.57
N TYR A 417 26.79 -10.55 -25.95
CA TYR A 417 26.55 -9.16 -25.61
C TYR A 417 26.50 -8.93 -24.09
N LEU A 418 25.66 -9.71 -23.38
CA LEU A 418 25.45 -9.54 -21.94
C LEU A 418 26.70 -9.84 -21.12
N TYR A 419 27.61 -10.69 -21.61
CA TYR A 419 28.93 -10.83 -21.02
C TYR A 419 29.84 -9.64 -21.32
N ALA A 420 29.96 -9.26 -22.60
CA ALA A 420 30.85 -8.20 -23.04
C ALA A 420 30.52 -6.84 -22.41
N VAL A 421 29.23 -6.52 -22.20
CA VAL A 421 28.80 -5.26 -21.60
C VAL A 421 29.24 -5.12 -20.13
N MET A 422 29.41 -6.23 -19.41
CA MET A 422 29.91 -6.20 -18.03
C MET A 422 31.37 -5.79 -17.95
N LEU A 423 32.18 -6.12 -18.95
CA LEU A 423 33.59 -5.74 -18.98
C LEU A 423 33.74 -4.22 -19.10
N LYS A 424 34.67 -3.63 -18.35
CA LYS A 424 34.81 -2.17 -18.21
C LYS A 424 36.06 -1.67 -18.95
N GLY A 425 36.10 -0.37 -19.23
CA GLY A 425 37.27 0.28 -19.81
C GLY A 425 37.64 -0.25 -21.19
N THR A 426 38.95 -0.27 -21.48
CA THR A 426 39.52 -0.81 -22.74
C THR A 426 39.16 -2.27 -22.96
N GLN A 427 39.22 -3.11 -21.92
CA GLN A 427 38.86 -4.52 -22.00
C GLN A 427 37.42 -4.72 -22.51
N GLY A 428 36.48 -3.88 -22.06
CA GLY A 428 35.10 -3.93 -22.52
C GLY A 428 34.90 -3.41 -23.94
N LEU A 429 35.71 -2.45 -24.40
CA LEU A 429 35.71 -2.06 -25.81
C LEU A 429 36.20 -3.20 -26.68
N ASP A 430 37.37 -3.78 -26.38
CA ASP A 430 37.97 -4.89 -27.14
C ASP A 430 37.02 -6.09 -27.22
N ALA A 431 36.38 -6.44 -26.09
CA ALA A 431 35.39 -7.50 -26.05
C ALA A 431 34.18 -7.19 -26.94
N MET A 432 33.65 -5.97 -26.89
CA MET A 432 32.51 -5.59 -27.71
C MET A 432 32.87 -5.54 -29.20
N GLU A 433 34.08 -5.12 -29.56
CA GLU A 433 34.58 -5.18 -30.95
C GLU A 433 34.69 -6.62 -31.44
N SER A 434 35.14 -7.54 -30.60
CA SER A 434 35.15 -8.97 -30.89
C SER A 434 33.73 -9.52 -31.13
N VAL A 435 32.76 -9.15 -30.29
CA VAL A 435 31.34 -9.52 -30.50
C VAL A 435 30.82 -8.98 -31.84
N ALA A 436 31.18 -7.76 -32.19
CA ALA A 436 30.76 -7.10 -33.43
C ALA A 436 31.29 -7.79 -34.70
N GLN A 437 32.43 -8.48 -34.65
CA GLN A 437 32.95 -9.23 -35.80
C GLN A 437 31.96 -10.32 -36.26
N LYS A 438 31.22 -10.92 -35.31
CA LYS A 438 30.23 -11.97 -35.60
C LYS A 438 28.79 -11.46 -35.64
N PHE A 439 28.48 -10.45 -34.83
CA PHE A 439 27.11 -9.95 -34.64
C PHE A 439 26.99 -8.45 -34.98
N GLY A 440 27.71 -7.98 -36.00
CA GLY A 440 27.82 -6.55 -36.35
C GLY A 440 26.53 -5.87 -36.85
N ASN A 441 25.41 -6.58 -36.94
CA ASN A 441 24.09 -6.01 -37.23
C ASN A 441 23.14 -6.07 -36.02
N GLU A 442 23.59 -6.62 -34.89
CA GLU A 442 22.79 -6.68 -33.67
C GLU A 442 22.69 -5.27 -33.06
N PRO A 443 21.47 -4.72 -32.85
CA PRO A 443 21.30 -3.33 -32.42
C PRO A 443 21.93 -2.97 -31.07
N HIS A 444 21.87 -3.84 -30.05
CA HIS A 444 22.44 -3.54 -28.73
C HIS A 444 23.98 -3.53 -28.74
N VAL A 445 24.60 -4.40 -29.55
CA VAL A 445 26.04 -4.41 -29.84
C VAL A 445 26.43 -3.08 -30.48
N LEU A 446 25.73 -2.66 -31.54
CA LEU A 446 26.01 -1.40 -32.23
C LEU A 446 25.80 -0.17 -31.32
N ARG A 447 24.71 -0.14 -30.54
CA ARG A 447 24.43 0.91 -29.54
C ARG A 447 25.60 1.05 -28.56
N THR A 448 26.07 -0.08 -28.03
CA THR A 448 27.16 -0.09 -27.04
C THR A 448 28.51 0.26 -27.66
N LEU A 449 28.78 -0.15 -28.91
CA LEU A 449 29.98 0.28 -29.63
C LEU A 449 29.99 1.76 -29.94
N THR A 450 28.87 2.34 -30.36
CA THR A 450 28.76 3.78 -30.60
C THR A 450 29.21 4.53 -29.36
N TRP A 451 28.63 4.19 -28.20
CA TRP A 451 29.01 4.78 -26.93
C TRP A 451 30.48 4.54 -26.56
N ARG A 452 30.93 3.27 -26.53
CA ARG A 452 32.31 2.90 -26.12
C ARG A 452 33.38 3.54 -27.00
N ARG A 453 33.15 3.62 -28.31
CA ARG A 453 34.07 4.27 -29.25
C ARG A 453 34.11 5.77 -29.04
N THR A 454 32.97 6.42 -28.78
CA THR A 454 32.92 7.85 -28.45
C THR A 454 33.73 8.15 -27.20
N VAL A 455 33.50 7.42 -26.09
CA VAL A 455 34.22 7.67 -24.83
C VAL A 455 35.71 7.28 -24.87
N ALA A 456 36.11 6.43 -25.83
CA ALA A 456 37.51 6.11 -26.11
C ALA A 456 38.18 7.06 -27.11
N GLY A 457 37.45 8.06 -27.64
CA GLY A 457 37.95 9.02 -28.61
C GLY A 457 38.03 8.50 -30.06
N ASN A 458 37.50 7.32 -30.35
CA ASN A 458 37.37 6.80 -31.72
C ASN A 458 36.09 7.32 -32.39
N TYR A 459 36.04 8.63 -32.65
CA TYR A 459 34.83 9.30 -33.14
C TYR A 459 34.42 8.85 -34.55
N ALA A 460 35.39 8.53 -35.42
CA ALA A 460 35.10 8.00 -36.75
C ALA A 460 34.44 6.61 -36.67
N GLY A 461 34.99 5.71 -35.84
CA GLY A 461 34.40 4.40 -35.61
C GLY A 461 33.05 4.46 -34.89
N ALA A 462 32.87 5.41 -33.98
CA ALA A 462 31.58 5.66 -33.33
C ALA A 462 30.50 6.08 -34.34
N MET A 463 30.85 7.01 -35.24
CA MET A 463 29.94 7.44 -36.32
C MET A 463 29.58 6.28 -37.26
N GLN A 464 30.54 5.42 -37.61
CA GLN A 464 30.26 4.22 -38.42
C GLN A 464 29.27 3.28 -37.72
N SER A 465 29.49 2.99 -36.42
CA SER A 465 28.57 2.18 -35.62
C SER A 465 27.18 2.81 -35.54
N TYR A 466 27.10 4.12 -35.32
CA TYR A 466 25.83 4.85 -35.24
C TYR A 466 25.06 4.81 -36.56
N LEU A 467 25.72 5.08 -37.69
CA LEU A 467 25.08 5.03 -39.01
C LEU A 467 24.57 3.63 -39.31
N ARG A 468 25.32 2.59 -38.93
CA ARG A 468 24.86 1.20 -39.06
C ARG A 468 23.67 0.92 -38.14
N LEU A 469 23.70 1.38 -36.89
CA LEU A 469 22.59 1.26 -35.95
C LEU A 469 21.33 1.94 -36.50
N LYS A 470 21.45 3.17 -37.00
CA LYS A 470 20.34 3.92 -37.61
C LYS A 470 19.73 3.19 -38.82
N GLN A 471 20.53 2.43 -39.57
CA GLN A 471 20.02 1.60 -40.67
C GLN A 471 19.24 0.38 -40.19
N VAL A 472 19.70 -0.31 -39.14
CA VAL A 472 19.09 -1.58 -38.68
C VAL A 472 18.00 -1.39 -37.64
N SER A 473 18.08 -0.33 -36.84
CA SER A 473 17.13 0.02 -35.79
C SER A 473 17.15 1.54 -35.53
N PRO A 474 16.38 2.32 -36.30
CA PRO A 474 16.26 3.77 -36.12
C PRO A 474 15.81 4.16 -34.71
N ASP A 475 14.93 3.36 -34.09
CA ASP A 475 14.40 3.62 -32.75
C ASP A 475 15.50 3.53 -31.68
N ILE A 476 16.36 2.52 -31.74
CA ILE A 476 17.48 2.39 -30.80
C ILE A 476 18.58 3.43 -31.11
N ALA A 477 18.74 3.84 -32.37
CA ALA A 477 19.67 4.91 -32.72
C ALA A 477 19.27 6.25 -32.08
N ALA A 478 17.96 6.51 -31.94
CA ALA A 478 17.46 7.72 -31.30
C ALA A 478 17.89 7.85 -29.83
N ASP A 479 18.18 6.73 -29.15
CA ASP A 479 18.64 6.71 -27.76
C ASP A 479 20.12 7.13 -27.57
N VAL A 480 20.88 7.27 -28.65
CA VAL A 480 22.34 7.58 -28.61
C VAL A 480 22.70 8.76 -29.53
N ILE A 481 21.76 9.67 -29.75
CA ILE A 481 21.96 10.90 -30.55
C ILE A 481 23.05 11.78 -29.93
N ASP A 482 23.15 11.85 -28.61
CA ASP A 482 24.20 12.54 -27.88
C ASP A 482 25.60 12.05 -28.26
N ASN A 483 25.80 10.73 -28.44
CA ASN A 483 27.07 10.20 -28.93
C ASN A 483 27.34 10.58 -30.40
N GLN A 484 26.31 10.69 -31.24
CA GLN A 484 26.44 11.20 -32.60
C GLN A 484 26.90 12.66 -32.61
N VAL A 485 26.24 13.51 -31.82
CA VAL A 485 26.56 14.94 -31.68
C VAL A 485 28.00 15.12 -31.18
N GLN A 486 28.40 14.41 -30.13
CA GLN A 486 29.77 14.42 -29.62
C GLN A 486 30.79 14.03 -30.70
N ALA A 487 30.53 12.95 -31.45
CA ALA A 487 31.41 12.51 -32.52
C ALA A 487 31.50 13.52 -33.67
N LEU A 488 30.41 14.23 -34.01
CA LEU A 488 30.41 15.30 -35.02
C LEU A 488 31.23 16.51 -34.55
N VAL A 489 31.01 16.96 -33.31
CA VAL A 489 31.76 18.09 -32.74
C VAL A 489 33.25 17.80 -32.68
N ALA A 490 33.64 16.61 -32.22
CA ALA A 490 35.05 16.20 -32.19
C ALA A 490 35.71 16.12 -33.58
N GLN A 491 34.91 15.93 -34.64
CA GLN A 491 35.37 15.95 -36.03
C GLN A 491 35.30 17.35 -36.68
N GLY A 492 34.95 18.40 -35.92
CA GLY A 492 34.80 19.76 -36.43
C GLY A 492 33.54 20.01 -37.27
N ARG A 493 32.60 19.05 -37.29
CA ARG A 493 31.36 19.10 -38.09
C ARG A 493 30.23 19.79 -37.32
N LEU A 494 30.49 21.02 -36.85
CA LEU A 494 29.61 21.74 -35.92
C LEU A 494 28.22 22.02 -36.49
N ARG A 495 28.11 22.36 -37.78
CA ARG A 495 26.81 22.66 -38.42
C ARG A 495 25.90 21.43 -38.43
N GLU A 496 26.44 20.26 -38.78
CA GLU A 496 25.67 19.01 -38.79
C GLU A 496 25.25 18.61 -37.38
N ALA A 497 26.08 18.87 -36.37
CA ALA A 497 25.71 18.64 -34.97
C ALA A 497 24.53 19.53 -34.55
N LEU A 498 24.50 20.80 -34.97
CA LEU A 498 23.38 21.71 -34.73
C LEU A 498 22.10 21.25 -35.44
N ASP A 499 22.21 20.77 -36.69
CA ASP A 499 21.07 20.26 -37.45
C ASP A 499 20.44 19.05 -36.75
N VAL A 500 21.26 18.11 -36.27
CA VAL A 500 20.80 16.93 -35.52
C VAL A 500 20.06 17.34 -34.23
N LEU A 501 20.62 18.28 -33.47
CA LEU A 501 19.97 18.76 -32.24
C LEU A 501 18.67 19.50 -32.52
N ALA A 502 18.62 20.31 -33.59
CA ALA A 502 17.42 21.01 -34.00
C ALA A 502 16.31 20.04 -34.48
N GLU A 503 16.69 18.97 -35.20
CA GLU A 503 15.76 17.90 -35.59
C GLU A 503 15.21 17.17 -34.35
N SER A 504 16.10 16.76 -33.43
CA SER A 504 15.71 16.11 -32.17
C SER A 504 14.78 16.98 -31.34
N PHE A 505 15.10 18.27 -31.18
CA PHE A 505 14.30 19.23 -30.42
C PHE A 505 12.87 19.39 -30.97
N ARG A 506 12.74 19.41 -32.30
CA ARG A 506 11.45 19.62 -33.00
C ARG A 506 10.67 18.33 -33.24
N ALA A 507 11.22 17.17 -32.91
CA ALA A 507 10.52 15.90 -33.02
C ALA A 507 9.24 15.90 -32.16
N LYS A 508 8.14 15.34 -32.68
CA LYS A 508 6.83 15.31 -32.01
C LYS A 508 6.89 14.71 -30.60
N ASN A 509 7.76 13.72 -30.40
CA ASN A 509 7.94 13.00 -29.14
C ASN A 509 9.28 13.33 -28.47
N ALA A 510 9.84 14.52 -28.71
CA ALA A 510 11.12 14.93 -28.14
C ALA A 510 11.09 14.86 -26.60
N ARG A 511 11.86 13.93 -26.03
CA ARG A 511 11.94 13.71 -24.57
C ARG A 511 12.92 14.66 -23.88
N ASN A 512 13.86 15.25 -24.63
CA ASN A 512 15.03 15.93 -24.10
C ASN A 512 15.17 17.39 -24.56
N LYS A 513 14.07 18.08 -24.92
CA LYS A 513 14.11 19.45 -25.49
C LYS A 513 15.01 20.43 -24.74
N ALA A 514 14.94 20.46 -23.40
CA ALA A 514 15.76 21.34 -22.59
C ALA A 514 17.26 21.00 -22.68
N ARG A 515 17.60 19.70 -22.74
CA ARG A 515 18.99 19.24 -22.94
C ARG A 515 19.46 19.61 -24.34
N ASP A 516 18.68 19.27 -25.37
CA ASP A 516 19.02 19.53 -26.77
C ASP A 516 19.23 21.03 -27.03
N ALA A 517 18.38 21.91 -26.46
CA ALA A 517 18.55 23.36 -26.54
C ALA A 517 19.82 23.85 -25.83
N GLY A 518 20.18 23.25 -24.69
CA GLY A 518 21.42 23.57 -23.97
C GLY A 518 22.67 23.18 -24.76
N ASP A 519 22.70 21.95 -25.27
CA ASP A 519 23.81 21.44 -26.10
C ASP A 519 23.91 22.24 -27.40
N PHE A 520 22.77 22.59 -28.02
CA PHE A 520 22.72 23.45 -29.20
C PHE A 520 23.35 24.81 -28.92
N ALA A 521 22.99 25.44 -27.79
CA ALA A 521 23.52 26.76 -27.43
C ALA A 521 25.04 26.75 -27.26
N LEU A 522 25.59 25.69 -26.64
CA LEU A 522 27.05 25.52 -26.49
C LEU A 522 27.74 25.38 -27.86
N ILE A 523 27.23 24.51 -28.72
CA ILE A 523 27.81 24.26 -30.05
C ILE A 523 27.62 25.47 -30.98
N ALA A 524 26.51 26.19 -30.88
CA ALA A 524 26.22 27.36 -31.70
C ALA A 524 27.24 28.47 -31.43
N ARG A 525 27.65 28.69 -30.17
CA ARG A 525 28.74 29.63 -29.84
C ARG A 525 30.05 29.25 -30.51
N MET A 526 30.39 27.96 -30.47
CA MET A 526 31.60 27.45 -31.12
C MET A 526 31.55 27.63 -32.64
N ALA A 527 30.36 27.53 -33.22
CA ALA A 527 30.12 27.72 -34.66
C ALA A 527 29.94 29.20 -35.07
N GLY A 528 29.95 30.14 -34.13
CA GLY A 528 29.69 31.57 -34.40
C GLY A 528 28.22 31.89 -34.75
N GLY A 529 27.29 31.02 -34.37
CA GLY A 529 25.84 31.19 -34.54
C GLY A 529 25.14 31.78 -33.30
N ASP A 530 23.81 31.90 -33.37
CA ASP A 530 22.99 32.37 -32.25
C ASP A 530 22.70 31.25 -31.24
N PRO A 531 23.25 31.30 -30.01
CA PRO A 531 22.98 30.30 -28.99
C PRO A 531 21.56 30.31 -28.44
N LEU A 532 20.78 31.37 -28.66
CA LEU A 532 19.44 31.51 -28.11
C LEU A 532 18.34 30.93 -28.99
N SER A 533 18.65 30.55 -30.23
CA SER A 533 17.68 30.07 -31.24
C SER A 533 16.71 29.04 -30.66
N LEU A 534 17.18 27.87 -30.18
CA LEU A 534 16.31 26.86 -29.58
C LEU A 534 15.88 27.17 -28.14
N VAL A 535 16.67 27.94 -27.38
CA VAL A 535 16.33 28.30 -25.99
C VAL A 535 15.06 29.17 -25.96
N THR A 536 14.88 30.04 -26.93
CA THR A 536 13.69 30.90 -27.06
C THR A 536 12.44 30.16 -27.54
N GLU A 537 12.60 28.97 -28.14
CA GLU A 537 11.49 28.10 -28.54
C GLU A 537 10.94 27.27 -27.36
N LEU A 538 11.60 27.26 -26.20
CA LEU A 538 11.10 26.58 -25.00
C LEU A 538 9.81 27.26 -24.47
N PRO A 539 8.83 26.50 -23.95
CA PRO A 539 7.59 27.08 -23.44
C PRO A 539 7.82 28.08 -22.30
N ASP A 540 7.27 29.29 -22.43
CA ASP A 540 7.27 30.31 -21.37
C ASP A 540 6.11 30.06 -20.39
N SER A 541 6.19 28.97 -19.62
CA SER A 541 5.24 28.68 -18.53
C SER A 541 5.92 28.81 -17.17
N PRO A 542 5.19 29.14 -16.09
CA PRO A 542 5.77 29.17 -14.75
C PRO A 542 6.42 27.84 -14.31
N GLU A 543 5.95 26.72 -14.84
CA GLU A 543 6.51 25.39 -14.61
C GLU A 543 7.85 25.21 -15.34
N PHE A 544 7.96 25.72 -16.57
CA PHE A 544 9.18 25.66 -17.40
C PHE A 544 10.14 26.83 -17.18
N ALA A 545 9.74 27.93 -16.54
CA ALA A 545 10.58 29.11 -16.35
C ALA A 545 11.88 28.79 -15.60
N LYS A 546 11.81 27.86 -14.63
CA LYS A 546 12.99 27.34 -13.90
C LYS A 546 13.88 26.50 -14.80
N ASP A 547 13.30 25.72 -15.71
CA ASP A 547 14.04 24.91 -16.68
C ASP A 547 14.74 25.79 -17.70
N VAL A 548 14.10 26.89 -18.15
CA VAL A 548 14.71 27.86 -19.07
C VAL A 548 15.95 28.49 -18.43
N ASP A 549 15.89 28.96 -17.19
CA ASP A 549 17.06 29.54 -16.52
C ASP A 549 18.16 28.51 -16.29
N MET A 550 17.80 27.25 -15.96
CA MET A 550 18.78 26.16 -15.90
C MET A 550 19.45 25.92 -17.25
N VAL A 551 18.70 25.92 -18.36
CA VAL A 551 19.24 25.78 -19.74
C VAL A 551 20.16 26.95 -20.09
N ARG A 552 19.75 28.19 -19.80
CA ARG A 552 20.56 29.40 -20.03
C ARG A 552 21.89 29.30 -19.29
N VAL A 553 21.83 28.99 -18.00
CA VAL A 553 23.00 28.81 -17.14
C VAL A 553 23.90 27.71 -17.70
N ARG A 554 23.38 26.54 -18.06
CA ARG A 554 24.19 25.47 -18.69
C ARG A 554 24.89 25.93 -19.96
N ALA A 555 24.18 26.70 -20.79
CA ALA A 555 24.72 27.28 -22.01
C ALA A 555 25.74 28.41 -21.77
N GLY A 556 26.09 28.72 -20.52
CA GLY A 556 27.02 29.81 -20.21
C GLY A 556 26.39 31.19 -20.37
N LEU A 557 25.06 31.32 -20.28
CA LEU A 557 24.32 32.58 -20.29
C LEU A 557 23.90 32.98 -18.87
N GLU A 558 23.52 34.25 -18.73
CA GLU A 558 22.88 34.75 -17.51
C GLU A 558 21.40 34.29 -17.43
N PRO A 559 20.88 34.01 -16.22
CA PRO A 559 19.45 33.78 -15.99
C PRO A 559 18.59 34.93 -16.52
N LYS A 560 17.35 34.63 -16.91
CA LYS A 560 16.31 35.61 -17.26
C LYS A 560 15.75 36.26 -16.00
N GLN A 561 15.60 35.49 -14.92
CA GLN A 561 15.09 35.99 -13.64
C GLN A 561 16.14 36.79 -12.86
N ALA A 562 15.67 37.65 -11.96
CA ALA A 562 16.54 38.39 -11.06
C ALA A 562 17.22 37.43 -10.06
N ALA A 563 18.43 37.76 -9.62
CA ALA A 563 19.22 36.89 -8.74
C ALA A 563 18.49 36.49 -7.44
N ALA A 564 17.62 37.35 -6.90
CA ALA A 564 16.81 37.07 -5.72
C ALA A 564 15.73 35.99 -5.94
N GLU A 565 15.37 35.72 -7.19
CA GLU A 565 14.32 34.77 -7.59
C GLU A 565 14.90 33.43 -8.07
N ASN A 566 16.22 33.36 -8.26
CA ASN A 566 16.91 32.14 -8.69
C ASN A 566 16.66 30.97 -7.74
N SER A 567 16.35 29.82 -8.32
CA SER A 567 16.30 28.57 -7.56
C SER A 567 17.69 28.21 -6.98
N ARG A 568 17.71 27.39 -5.93
CA ARG A 568 18.97 26.86 -5.37
C ARG A 568 19.79 26.10 -6.41
N ALA A 569 19.13 25.37 -7.32
CA ALA A 569 19.79 24.67 -8.41
C ALA A 569 20.47 25.62 -9.41
N VAL A 570 19.81 26.73 -9.78
CA VAL A 570 20.39 27.77 -10.64
C VAL A 570 21.61 28.39 -9.98
N ASN A 571 21.51 28.75 -8.70
CA ASN A 571 22.62 29.32 -7.93
C ASN A 571 23.80 28.34 -7.79
N LEU A 572 23.53 27.05 -7.57
CA LEU A 572 24.56 26.01 -7.53
C LEU A 572 25.24 25.85 -8.90
N ALA A 573 24.46 25.79 -9.98
CA ALA A 573 24.97 25.67 -11.34
C ALA A 573 25.84 26.87 -11.76
N MET A 574 25.51 28.08 -11.29
CA MET A 574 26.38 29.26 -11.45
C MET A 574 27.66 29.13 -10.60
N ALA A 575 27.54 28.72 -9.33
CA ALA A 575 28.71 28.54 -8.46
C ALA A 575 29.70 27.51 -9.00
N LEU A 576 29.22 26.42 -9.63
CA LEU A 576 30.06 25.40 -10.24
C LEU A 576 30.96 25.94 -11.36
N ARG A 577 30.62 27.06 -12.01
CA ARG A 577 31.50 27.69 -13.01
C ARG A 577 32.70 28.41 -12.38
N ASN A 578 32.51 28.98 -11.18
CA ASN A 578 33.38 30.05 -10.70
C ASN A 578 34.03 29.74 -9.34
N ASN A 579 33.34 29.06 -8.43
CA ASN A 579 33.76 28.90 -7.05
C ASN A 579 33.37 27.50 -6.48
N PRO A 580 34.33 26.55 -6.40
CA PRO A 580 34.05 25.20 -5.91
C PRO A 580 33.64 25.16 -4.43
N GLY A 581 34.22 26.02 -3.59
CA GLY A 581 33.88 26.09 -2.17
C GLY A 581 32.45 26.57 -1.95
N GLN A 582 32.02 27.58 -2.71
CA GLN A 582 30.63 28.04 -2.70
C GLN A 582 29.67 26.98 -3.24
N ALA A 583 30.05 26.25 -4.30
CA ALA A 583 29.24 25.15 -4.83
C ALA A 583 29.00 24.06 -3.77
N LEU A 584 30.04 23.61 -3.06
CA LEU A 584 29.90 22.66 -1.96
C LEU A 584 29.02 23.21 -0.83
N LYS A 585 29.22 24.48 -0.44
CA LYS A 585 28.39 25.12 0.59
C LYS A 585 26.91 25.15 0.21
N LEU A 586 26.58 25.47 -1.04
CA LEU A 586 25.21 25.45 -1.54
C LEU A 586 24.65 24.02 -1.55
N ALA A 587 25.44 23.04 -2.00
CA ALA A 587 25.04 21.63 -2.04
C ALA A 587 24.62 21.10 -0.66
N HIS A 588 25.31 21.50 0.43
CA HIS A 588 24.93 21.13 1.80
C HIS A 588 23.54 21.64 2.24
N THR A 589 23.03 22.68 1.59
CA THR A 589 21.70 23.25 1.88
C THR A 589 20.58 22.65 1.01
N MET A 590 20.94 21.81 0.04
CA MET A 590 20.00 21.26 -0.93
C MET A 590 19.45 19.92 -0.46
N LYS A 591 18.20 19.66 -0.84
CA LYS A 591 17.58 18.33 -0.72
C LYS A 591 18.01 17.48 -1.90
N ARG A 592 18.05 16.15 -1.70
CA ARG A 592 18.44 15.18 -2.75
C ARG A 592 17.71 15.40 -4.08
N GLY A 593 16.40 15.68 -4.05
CA GLY A 593 15.59 15.90 -5.24
C GLY A 593 15.98 17.13 -6.07
N GLU A 594 16.67 18.10 -5.47
CA GLU A 594 17.08 19.33 -6.18
C GLU A 594 18.33 19.12 -7.05
N PHE A 595 19.04 17.99 -6.92
CA PHE A 595 20.18 17.67 -7.78
C PHE A 595 19.76 17.12 -9.14
N PHE A 596 18.52 16.62 -9.30
CA PHE A 596 18.02 16.09 -10.58
C PHE A 596 17.94 17.14 -11.70
N SER A 597 17.97 18.44 -11.37
CA SER A 597 18.03 19.50 -12.36
C SER A 597 19.46 19.82 -12.82
N LEU A 598 20.50 19.20 -12.26
CA LEU A 598 21.87 19.39 -12.75
C LEU A 598 22.15 18.43 -13.91
N GLN A 599 22.95 18.86 -14.89
CA GLN A 599 23.46 17.95 -15.93
C GLN A 599 24.59 17.07 -15.41
N GLU A 600 24.92 16.06 -16.19
CA GLU A 600 25.99 15.11 -15.91
C GLU A 600 27.33 15.80 -15.60
N GLU A 601 27.78 16.78 -16.39
CA GLU A 601 29.02 17.51 -16.15
C GLU A 601 29.01 18.32 -14.85
N GLN A 602 27.85 18.88 -14.48
CA GLN A 602 27.67 19.65 -13.25
C GLN A 602 27.69 18.72 -12.02
N LEU A 603 26.98 17.59 -12.12
CA LEU A 603 27.01 16.55 -11.11
C LEU A 603 28.42 15.97 -10.96
N ALA A 604 29.14 15.76 -12.06
CA ALA A 604 30.48 15.20 -12.06
C ALA A 604 31.48 16.15 -11.41
N LEU A 605 31.44 17.44 -11.73
CA LEU A 605 32.28 18.44 -11.06
C LEU A 605 32.03 18.46 -9.55
N LEU A 606 30.75 18.50 -9.15
CA LEU A 606 30.39 18.57 -7.74
C LEU A 606 30.78 17.29 -6.98
N TYR A 607 30.49 16.12 -7.56
CA TYR A 607 30.83 14.82 -6.98
C TYR A 607 32.34 14.65 -6.86
N CYS A 608 33.09 14.94 -7.92
CA CYS A 608 34.56 14.86 -7.90
C CYS A 608 35.15 15.83 -6.87
N GLU A 609 34.68 17.07 -6.80
CA GLU A 609 35.19 18.04 -5.81
C GLU A 609 34.86 17.60 -4.38
N ALA A 610 33.66 17.06 -4.14
CA ALA A 610 33.31 16.44 -2.86
C ALA A 610 34.22 15.24 -2.54
N ALA A 611 34.56 14.40 -3.51
CA ALA A 611 35.48 13.29 -3.33
C ALA A 611 36.91 13.75 -3.00
N ARG A 612 37.41 14.78 -3.70
CA ARG A 612 38.72 15.41 -3.42
C ARG A 612 38.79 15.98 -2.00
N MET A 613 37.70 16.62 -1.56
CA MET A 613 37.55 17.20 -0.22
C MET A 613 37.14 16.18 0.85
N GLN A 614 36.98 14.90 0.48
CA GLN A 614 36.50 13.81 1.36
C GLN A 614 35.14 14.07 2.00
N ASP A 615 34.29 14.86 1.35
CA ASP A 615 32.93 15.16 1.79
C ASP A 615 31.98 14.01 1.46
N LYS A 616 31.89 13.04 2.37
CA LYS A 616 31.07 11.84 2.19
C LYS A 616 29.57 12.12 2.23
N ALA A 617 29.15 13.20 2.90
CA ALA A 617 27.75 13.59 2.95
C ALA A 617 27.24 13.98 1.56
N ILE A 618 27.97 14.85 0.87
CA ILE A 618 27.62 15.27 -0.50
C ILE A 618 27.77 14.11 -1.50
N GLN A 619 28.84 13.30 -1.42
CA GLN A 619 28.98 12.12 -2.27
C GLN A 619 27.76 11.19 -2.16
N THR A 620 27.27 10.95 -0.94
CA THR A 620 26.10 10.08 -0.70
C THR A 620 24.81 10.70 -1.24
N GLN A 621 24.65 12.02 -1.14
CA GLN A 621 23.48 12.71 -1.70
C GLN A 621 23.46 12.65 -3.24
N LEU A 622 24.63 12.80 -3.87
CA LEU A 622 24.77 12.84 -5.33
C LEU A 622 24.75 11.46 -6.00
N ALA A 623 25.20 10.42 -5.30
CA ALA A 623 25.28 9.06 -5.85
C ALA A 623 23.99 8.60 -6.55
N VAL A 624 22.83 8.93 -5.97
CA VAL A 624 21.51 8.60 -6.52
C VAL A 624 21.20 9.38 -7.80
N SER A 625 21.61 10.65 -7.87
CA SER A 625 21.35 11.52 -9.03
C SER A 625 22.28 11.22 -10.20
N PHE A 626 23.47 10.67 -9.92
CA PHE A 626 24.49 10.40 -10.92
C PHE A 626 24.22 9.17 -11.78
N GLY A 627 23.33 8.26 -11.34
CA GLY A 627 22.95 7.07 -12.11
C GLY A 627 24.07 6.04 -12.30
N MET A 628 25.27 6.28 -11.76
CA MET A 628 26.40 5.35 -11.79
C MET A 628 26.32 4.29 -10.71
N THR A 629 26.97 3.15 -10.96
CA THR A 629 27.06 2.08 -9.97
C THR A 629 27.92 2.48 -8.77
N SER A 630 27.69 1.87 -7.62
CA SER A 630 28.52 2.11 -6.42
C SER A 630 30.01 1.80 -6.66
N ARG A 631 30.31 0.80 -7.48
CA ARG A 631 31.67 0.44 -7.89
C ARG A 631 32.34 1.52 -8.73
N ASP A 632 31.63 2.04 -9.74
CA ASP A 632 32.17 3.07 -10.62
C ASP A 632 32.35 4.41 -9.87
N LEU A 633 31.44 4.73 -8.93
CA LEU A 633 31.56 5.89 -8.04
C LEU A 633 32.76 5.80 -7.08
N GLU A 634 32.99 4.63 -6.48
CA GLU A 634 34.17 4.42 -5.64
C GLU A 634 35.45 4.52 -6.47
N PHE A 635 35.47 3.94 -7.68
CA PHE A 635 36.59 4.09 -8.59
C PHE A 635 36.89 5.57 -8.89
N LEU A 636 35.85 6.34 -9.25
CA LEU A 636 35.97 7.76 -9.54
C LEU A 636 36.51 8.54 -8.33
N SER A 637 36.02 8.23 -7.13
CA SER A 637 36.51 8.83 -5.88
C SER A 637 37.99 8.55 -5.63
N ARG A 638 38.43 7.30 -5.84
CA ARG A 638 39.85 6.90 -5.73
C ARG A 638 40.71 7.64 -6.76
N TYR A 639 40.25 7.70 -8.01
CA TYR A 639 40.95 8.41 -9.09
C TYR A 639 41.19 9.89 -8.75
N VAL A 640 40.15 10.60 -8.31
CA VAL A 640 40.23 12.04 -8.02
C VAL A 640 41.10 12.33 -6.79
N ARG A 641 41.13 11.43 -5.81
CA ARG A 641 42.00 11.53 -4.62
C ARG A 641 43.50 11.30 -4.93
N GLY A 642 43.85 11.02 -6.19
CA GLY A 642 45.24 10.84 -6.61
C GLY A 642 45.75 9.41 -6.43
N GLU A 643 44.89 8.43 -6.18
CA GLU A 643 45.30 7.03 -6.16
C GLU A 643 45.75 6.58 -7.57
N PRO A 644 46.67 5.59 -7.66
CA PRO A 644 47.22 5.11 -8.93
C PRO A 644 46.24 4.16 -9.65
N VAL A 645 45.01 4.61 -9.86
CA VAL A 645 44.00 3.91 -10.66
C VAL A 645 43.87 4.59 -12.03
N PRO A 646 43.95 3.85 -13.16
CA PRO A 646 43.88 4.47 -14.48
C PRO A 646 42.44 4.71 -14.91
N LEU A 647 42.08 5.94 -15.28
CA LEU A 647 40.72 6.30 -15.70
C LEU A 647 40.17 5.39 -16.81
N ALA A 648 41.04 4.94 -17.72
CA ALA A 648 40.72 4.02 -18.82
C ALA A 648 40.28 2.60 -18.39
N SER A 649 40.39 2.25 -17.11
CA SER A 649 39.91 0.95 -16.59
C SER A 649 38.40 0.92 -16.31
N ILE A 650 37.73 2.07 -16.35
CA ILE A 650 36.28 2.18 -16.34
C ILE A 650 35.78 2.92 -17.58
N SER A 651 34.52 2.73 -17.92
CA SER A 651 33.89 3.40 -19.06
C SER A 651 33.01 4.52 -18.53
N LEU A 652 33.47 5.76 -18.70
CA LEU A 652 32.79 6.97 -18.26
C LEU A 652 32.44 7.84 -19.45
N ASP A 653 31.30 8.54 -19.38
CA ASP A 653 30.97 9.56 -20.37
C ASP A 653 32.00 10.69 -20.41
N LEU A 654 32.20 11.28 -21.59
CA LEU A 654 33.22 12.31 -21.81
C LEU A 654 33.14 13.48 -20.82
N PRO A 655 31.95 14.02 -20.48
CA PRO A 655 31.87 15.12 -19.52
C PRO A 655 32.31 14.68 -18.10
N VAL A 656 32.03 13.43 -17.70
CA VAL A 656 32.50 12.87 -16.43
C VAL A 656 34.02 12.70 -16.44
N GLN A 657 34.60 12.21 -17.54
CA GLN A 657 36.05 12.09 -17.69
C GLN A 657 36.74 13.45 -17.59
N ALA A 658 36.22 14.46 -18.30
CA ALA A 658 36.75 15.82 -18.29
C ALA A 658 36.71 16.43 -16.87
N ALA A 659 35.58 16.30 -16.16
CA ALA A 659 35.43 16.76 -14.78
C ALA A 659 36.40 16.03 -13.83
N ALA A 660 36.53 14.70 -13.96
CA ALA A 660 37.41 13.90 -13.13
C ALA A 660 38.88 14.30 -13.30
N MET A 661 39.35 14.45 -14.54
CA MET A 661 40.71 14.88 -14.86
C MET A 661 40.99 16.30 -14.32
N PHE A 662 40.04 17.22 -14.52
CA PHE A 662 40.16 18.58 -14.03
C PHE A 662 40.23 18.64 -12.51
N VAL A 663 39.32 17.97 -11.79
CA VAL A 663 39.34 18.00 -10.33
C VAL A 663 40.56 17.27 -9.77
N ARG A 664 40.98 16.15 -10.36
CA ARG A 664 42.24 15.47 -9.99
C ARG A 664 43.44 16.41 -10.15
N SER A 665 43.47 17.24 -11.19
CA SER A 665 44.56 18.20 -11.41
C SER A 665 44.71 19.23 -10.27
N ARG A 666 43.66 19.46 -9.48
CA ARG A 666 43.67 20.35 -8.31
C ARG A 666 44.23 19.68 -7.05
N ASN A 667 44.60 18.40 -7.12
CA ASN A 667 45.21 17.70 -6.01
C ASN A 667 46.69 18.10 -5.90
N THR A 668 47.01 18.95 -4.92
CA THR A 668 48.36 19.46 -4.70
C THR A 668 49.39 18.41 -4.30
N ALA A 669 48.96 17.20 -3.94
CA ALA A 669 49.84 16.06 -3.71
C ALA A 669 50.42 15.47 -5.02
N LEU A 670 49.84 15.79 -6.18
CA LEU A 670 50.33 15.32 -7.48
C LEU A 670 51.45 16.22 -8.04
N PRO A 671 52.44 15.65 -8.76
CA PRO A 671 53.47 16.41 -9.45
C PRO A 671 52.87 17.46 -10.39
N TRP A 672 53.51 18.64 -10.48
CA TRP A 672 53.03 19.74 -11.33
C TRP A 672 52.85 19.33 -12.81
N VAL A 673 53.78 18.54 -13.36
CA VAL A 673 53.70 18.05 -14.76
C VAL A 673 52.48 17.15 -14.98
N GLU A 674 52.12 16.31 -14.00
CA GLU A 674 50.92 15.48 -14.06
C GLU A 674 49.67 16.37 -14.03
N ARG A 675 49.61 17.33 -13.11
CA ARG A 675 48.49 18.29 -13.00
C ARG A 675 48.27 19.05 -14.30
N GLU A 676 49.32 19.57 -14.92
CA GLU A 676 49.21 20.30 -16.19
C GLU A 676 48.74 19.39 -17.34
N THR A 677 49.20 18.14 -17.36
CA THR A 677 48.76 17.15 -18.35
C THR A 677 47.29 16.80 -18.18
N LEU A 678 46.82 16.67 -16.94
CA LEU A 678 45.42 16.44 -16.61
C LEU A 678 44.54 17.62 -17.03
N ARG A 679 44.97 18.87 -16.77
CA ARG A 679 44.23 20.08 -17.20
C ARG A 679 44.07 20.15 -18.72
N ARG A 680 45.16 19.95 -19.47
CA ARG A 680 45.10 19.92 -20.94
C ARG A 680 44.24 18.78 -21.48
N SER A 681 44.24 17.63 -20.80
CA SER A 681 43.40 16.49 -21.18
C SER A 681 41.92 16.74 -20.88
N ALA A 682 41.61 17.35 -19.73
CA ALA A 682 40.26 17.80 -19.41
C ALA A 682 39.72 18.79 -20.45
N ALA A 683 40.51 19.81 -20.79
CA ALA A 683 40.12 20.80 -21.81
C ALA A 683 39.85 20.18 -23.19
N ARG A 684 40.65 19.19 -23.61
CA ARG A 684 40.42 18.47 -24.88
C ARG A 684 39.21 17.53 -24.85
N THR A 685 38.84 17.05 -23.68
CA THR A 685 37.75 16.07 -23.51
C THR A 685 36.39 16.76 -23.34
N ASP A 686 36.37 18.00 -22.83
CA ASP A 686 35.17 18.84 -22.76
C ASP A 686 34.78 19.41 -24.14
N LEU A 687 34.26 18.53 -25.01
CA LEU A 687 34.00 18.83 -26.42
C LEU A 687 33.08 20.03 -26.66
N PHE A 688 32.14 20.31 -25.75
CA PHE A 688 31.15 21.38 -25.90
C PHE A 688 31.58 22.69 -25.23
N HIS A 689 32.79 22.75 -24.66
CA HIS A 689 33.26 23.88 -23.86
C HIS A 689 32.25 24.29 -22.77
N SER A 690 31.83 23.29 -21.98
CA SER A 690 30.74 23.38 -21.00
C SER A 690 31.13 24.16 -19.73
N VAL A 691 30.39 23.92 -18.64
CA VAL A 691 30.75 24.37 -17.28
C VAL A 691 32.17 23.97 -16.90
N ILE A 692 32.71 22.86 -17.44
CA ILE A 692 34.05 22.38 -17.15
C ILE A 692 35.10 23.35 -17.70
N SER A 693 34.96 23.81 -18.94
CA SER A 693 35.81 24.85 -19.53
C SER A 693 35.77 26.17 -18.76
N SER A 694 34.60 26.55 -18.24
CA SER A 694 34.47 27.72 -17.37
C SER A 694 35.22 27.51 -16.05
N ALA A 695 35.04 26.35 -15.42
CA ALA A 695 35.71 25.99 -14.16
C ALA A 695 37.23 25.88 -14.33
N LEU A 696 37.72 25.36 -15.45
CA LEU A 696 39.15 25.32 -15.79
C LEU A 696 39.78 26.71 -15.75
N GLN A 697 39.07 27.74 -16.20
CA GLN A 697 39.58 29.12 -16.22
C GLN A 697 39.51 29.79 -14.85
N GLN A 698 38.49 29.49 -14.05
CA GLN A 698 38.15 30.29 -12.87
C GLN A 698 38.47 29.63 -11.54
N TRP A 699 38.41 28.30 -11.45
CA TRP A 699 38.77 27.63 -10.21
C TRP A 699 40.29 27.67 -10.02
N PRO A 700 40.78 27.74 -8.77
CA PRO A 700 42.22 27.72 -8.52
C PRO A 700 42.87 26.44 -9.07
N ALA A 701 44.15 26.53 -9.46
CA ALA A 701 44.89 25.37 -9.96
C ALA A 701 45.27 24.39 -8.85
#